data_AF-A0AAN7P3U6-F1
#
_entry.id   AF-A0AAN7P3U6-F1
#
_cell.length_a   1.000
_cell.length_b   1.000
_cell.length_c   1.000
_cell.angle_alpha   90.00
_cell.angle_beta   90.00
_cell.angle_gamma   90.00
#
_symmetry.space_group_name_H-M   'P 1'
#
loop_
_entity.id
_entity.type
_entity.pdbx_description
1 polymer ?
#
loop_
_entity_poly.entity_id
_entity_poly.type
_entity_poly.pdbx_seq_one_letter_code
_entity_poly.pdbx_strand_id
1 'polypeptide(L)'
;MSHLETPHDPTLENYRKLSTFDAEELNNFIFSEDSVKLQKDLYEEIQKYSVLYPRDGSHASVEEQKHLLVKKSFAAQSVKKKFRDLITKPFFTVSSIKVIDQLDKSIAVQGGVLFNMFPRSILYLGTEQHLQFYEESTKGKILGCFCLTEVGHGSDTKQIQTTATYDSRTKEFVIHTPSFQAAKCWIANIGKIATHAIVYAQLITSDCKRHGLHAFVVPIRDPKTHLPYPGVILADLGEKLGLLGVDNGLLLFNHYRIPKMNLLNKLGDVTDDGKYILNVTDINQQNAISFKILSQGRLSIIVGSCMFQIHALTIALRHAAVRKQFGPKDAEELPILEYQSHQYRLIPYLGCTYTTLLFLKYFLLHKNVLAVEDNDTMVELHAILSAGKPYFSFIARDSIQECREACAGLGYLSVSGLGVIRNDHDANLTFEGDNNVLLQQTSNWLLKYWPLVISKKVVKSPLGSLDFLNSALDILQLKFEVVPLEEFYSLRNICKYYQWLVCYLLKRSYEKVEYLEKTSNAHKFWIKNKSQIYNLRNLSMAYLESFVLQETSLLVETSASTSINKVLNQLVSLYAVWSLQKHVSLFYEGQYTDSPLFPKLIEDSILLLCHRLKNEVVSLVDVIAPFDDIVRSILGHSDGQIYSRLFGAIIQVPEAFSNATWLKDLHSKLGKRGALGHGEHSSRLDIFNAIQIFRLIELPLGCLSLVLRLALLSNNHILKHEKNPNWWTNRNSIVHLFEWKWKDIANECEQFLQHKGYAGIQLSPVSENLALPDHPWWERYQPVSYQIITRSGNEADFLDMTRRCNAVGVRIYVDVVINHMTGGSTQQVGAGGSPADPTTQSYPAVPYSSWDFHKSCSIENDDYVHNPNNVRNCKLVGMNDLDQGKDYVRTKIIEFLNHLIDLGVAGFRVDAAKHMWPSDLQYIYSQLKNLDTSFGFAPFSKPYIYQEVIDLGGEAISKYEYKDFASVTEFKHSAEISRVFQGNDKLTHLSNWGPAWGFLETNDSIIFVDNHDNQRSFGTLTHKNPKQYKMATAFMLAHPYGMTRIMSSFAFDNKDQGPPHDNNFQITSPIINEDDSCGGGWVCEHRWRQIYNMIIFRNIVKETSLNDWWSNGDQQIAFCRGNKGFVAFTNWGDLLEVLQTCLPAGVYCDVISGNVSNNGECTGKSVHVGPDGKAMIDIKFGDEDGVLAIHENSRIRSTHFNKL
;
A
#
# COMPACT_ATOMS: atom_id res chain seq x y z
N MET A 1 13.02 -32.86 -23.50
CA MET A 1 12.49 -31.57 -24.02
C MET A 1 12.26 -31.57 -25.53
N SER A 2 12.89 -32.46 -26.32
CA SER A 2 12.68 -32.60 -27.77
C SER A 2 11.29 -33.08 -28.22
N HIS A 3 10.31 -33.15 -27.31
CA HIS A 3 8.93 -33.58 -27.57
C HIS A 3 7.90 -32.44 -27.39
N LEU A 4 8.33 -31.24 -26.96
CA LEU A 4 7.46 -30.07 -26.92
C LEU A 4 7.51 -29.39 -28.28
N GLU A 5 6.36 -29.28 -28.96
CA GLU A 5 6.23 -28.45 -30.15
C GLU A 5 6.57 -26.99 -29.80
N THR A 6 7.27 -26.30 -30.70
CA THR A 6 7.55 -24.87 -30.55
C THR A 6 6.22 -24.11 -30.43
N PRO A 7 6.04 -23.21 -29.45
CA PRO A 7 4.79 -22.48 -29.27
C PRO A 7 4.37 -21.74 -30.55
N HIS A 8 3.09 -21.83 -30.93
CA HIS A 8 2.53 -20.93 -31.96
C HIS A 8 2.35 -19.54 -31.35
N ASP A 9 3.21 -18.59 -31.75
CA ASP A 9 3.14 -17.22 -31.26
C ASP A 9 2.18 -16.33 -32.09
N PRO A 10 1.31 -15.55 -31.42
CA PRO A 10 0.52 -14.51 -32.09
C PRO A 10 1.39 -13.32 -32.53
N THR A 11 1.01 -12.67 -33.64
CA THR A 11 1.74 -11.52 -34.20
C THR A 11 1.07 -10.18 -33.88
N LEU A 12 1.90 -9.15 -33.65
CA LEU A 12 1.45 -7.75 -33.52
C LEU A 12 0.95 -7.14 -34.85
N GLU A 13 1.25 -7.79 -35.97
CA GLU A 13 0.94 -7.29 -37.31
C GLU A 13 -0.55 -7.04 -37.55
N ASN A 14 -1.41 -7.82 -36.88
CA ASN A 14 -2.86 -7.65 -36.97
C ASN A 14 -3.31 -6.28 -36.45
N TYR A 15 -2.70 -5.76 -35.40
CA TYR A 15 -3.02 -4.43 -34.86
C TYR A 15 -2.32 -3.31 -35.64
N ARG A 16 -1.09 -3.53 -36.12
CA ARG A 16 -0.37 -2.53 -36.96
C ARG A 16 -1.17 -2.14 -38.20
N LYS A 17 -1.85 -3.12 -38.82
CA LYS A 17 -2.70 -2.91 -40.00
C LYS A 17 -3.99 -2.13 -39.73
N LEU A 18 -4.39 -1.98 -38.46
CA LEU A 18 -5.59 -1.22 -38.08
C LEU A 18 -5.30 0.28 -37.92
N SER A 19 -4.03 0.68 -37.94
CA SER A 19 -3.59 2.06 -37.77
C SER A 19 -4.18 3.00 -38.82
N THR A 20 -4.73 4.14 -38.39
CA THR A 20 -5.31 5.13 -39.31
C THR A 20 -4.39 6.32 -39.60
N PHE A 21 -3.20 6.33 -39.00
CA PHE A 21 -2.14 7.32 -39.26
C PHE A 21 -0.85 6.63 -39.70
N ASP A 22 0.03 7.41 -40.34
CA ASP A 22 1.37 6.97 -40.73
C ASP A 22 2.33 7.08 -39.54
N ALA A 23 2.88 5.95 -39.11
CA ALA A 23 3.75 5.87 -37.94
C ALA A 23 5.08 6.61 -38.14
N GLU A 24 5.64 6.61 -39.34
CA GLU A 24 6.88 7.33 -39.65
C GLU A 24 6.65 8.84 -39.63
N GLU A 25 5.54 9.29 -40.22
CA GLU A 25 5.12 10.69 -40.19
C GLU A 25 4.89 11.17 -38.76
N LEU A 26 4.22 10.39 -37.90
CA LEU A 26 4.05 10.73 -36.48
C LEU A 26 5.38 10.73 -35.73
N ASN A 27 6.29 9.79 -36.02
CA ASN A 27 7.62 9.76 -35.44
C ASN A 27 8.41 11.03 -35.79
N ASN A 28 8.38 11.43 -37.06
CA ASN A 28 8.99 12.67 -37.52
C ASN A 28 8.30 13.91 -36.94
N PHE A 29 6.99 13.89 -36.75
CA PHE A 29 6.28 14.98 -36.07
C PHE A 29 6.71 15.11 -34.60
N ILE A 30 6.98 14.02 -33.89
CA ILE A 30 7.42 14.07 -32.49
C ILE A 30 8.92 14.37 -32.42
N PHE A 31 9.75 13.55 -33.05
CA PHE A 31 11.20 13.61 -32.90
C PHE A 31 11.89 14.56 -33.89
N SER A 32 11.33 14.84 -35.07
CA SER A 32 11.99 15.37 -36.28
C SER A 32 12.92 14.35 -36.96
N GLU A 33 13.02 14.41 -38.29
CA GLU A 33 13.85 13.50 -39.09
C GLU A 33 15.31 13.45 -38.62
N ASP A 34 15.91 14.63 -38.38
CA ASP A 34 17.28 14.73 -37.88
C ASP A 34 17.47 14.05 -36.52
N SER A 35 16.46 14.17 -35.64
CA SER A 35 16.53 13.51 -34.35
C SER A 35 16.31 12.00 -34.45
N VAL A 36 15.47 11.53 -35.37
CA VAL A 36 15.27 10.10 -35.63
C VAL A 36 16.55 9.50 -36.18
N LYS A 37 17.20 10.20 -37.11
CA LYS A 37 18.53 9.84 -37.62
C LYS A 37 19.55 9.77 -36.49
N LEU A 38 19.59 10.78 -35.61
CA LEU A 38 20.48 10.75 -34.43
C LEU A 38 20.21 9.54 -33.53
N GLN A 39 18.94 9.15 -33.31
CA GLN A 39 18.63 7.95 -32.51
C GLN A 39 19.23 6.69 -33.13
N LYS A 40 19.15 6.55 -34.47
CA LYS A 40 19.75 5.44 -35.22
C LYS A 40 21.28 5.48 -35.16
N ASP A 41 21.90 6.62 -35.43
CA ASP A 41 23.36 6.80 -35.40
C ASP A 41 23.94 6.50 -34.00
N LEU A 42 23.25 6.94 -32.94
CA LEU A 42 23.61 6.63 -31.56
C LEU A 42 23.54 5.13 -31.29
N TYR A 43 22.47 4.47 -31.75
CA TYR A 43 22.27 3.04 -31.55
C TYR A 43 23.34 2.21 -32.25
N GLU A 44 23.63 2.51 -33.52
CA GLU A 44 24.71 1.87 -34.29
C GLU A 44 26.08 2.09 -33.64
N GLU A 45 26.32 3.26 -33.06
CA GLU A 45 27.57 3.51 -32.35
C GLU A 45 27.65 2.72 -31.03
N ILE A 46 26.56 2.62 -30.27
CA ILE A 46 26.49 1.81 -29.04
C ILE A 46 26.81 0.34 -29.34
N GLN A 47 26.32 -0.21 -30.45
CA GLN A 47 26.59 -1.59 -30.89
C GLN A 47 28.09 -1.92 -31.01
N LYS A 48 28.96 -0.92 -31.17
CA LYS A 48 30.42 -1.11 -31.22
C LYS A 48 31.05 -1.37 -29.84
N TYR A 49 30.31 -1.15 -28.75
CA TYR A 49 30.79 -1.30 -27.38
C TYR A 49 30.08 -2.49 -26.71
N SER A 50 30.69 -3.68 -26.79
CA SER A 50 30.12 -4.91 -26.20
C SER A 50 29.81 -4.79 -24.70
N VAL A 51 30.52 -3.93 -23.96
CA VAL A 51 30.29 -3.70 -22.53
C VAL A 51 28.95 -3.02 -22.20
N LEU A 52 28.31 -2.35 -23.17
CA LEU A 52 27.00 -1.72 -23.01
C LEU A 52 25.83 -2.73 -23.11
N TYR A 53 26.13 -3.96 -23.52
CA TYR A 53 25.18 -5.07 -23.59
C TYR A 53 25.36 -6.00 -22.38
N PRO A 54 24.26 -6.56 -21.83
CA PRO A 54 24.35 -7.52 -20.73
C PRO A 54 24.99 -8.83 -21.21
N ARG A 55 25.51 -9.62 -20.26
CA ARG A 55 25.74 -11.05 -20.51
C ARG A 55 24.43 -11.79 -20.27
N ASP A 56 24.02 -12.62 -21.23
CA ASP A 56 22.82 -13.45 -21.08
C ASP A 56 22.93 -14.34 -19.82
N GLY A 57 21.89 -14.33 -18.99
CA GLY A 57 21.70 -15.33 -17.92
C GLY A 57 22.50 -15.15 -16.62
N SER A 58 23.25 -14.06 -16.39
CA SER A 58 23.98 -13.91 -15.12
C SER A 58 23.23 -13.05 -14.08
N HIS A 59 22.86 -13.63 -12.94
CA HIS A 59 22.54 -12.90 -11.71
C HIS A 59 23.82 -12.28 -11.13
N ALA A 60 24.29 -11.17 -11.71
CA ALA A 60 25.46 -10.46 -11.23
C ALA A 60 25.22 -9.97 -9.79
N SER A 61 26.17 -10.23 -8.90
CA SER A 61 26.16 -9.68 -7.55
C SER A 61 26.16 -8.14 -7.58
N VAL A 62 25.72 -7.51 -6.49
CA VAL A 62 25.70 -6.03 -6.40
C VAL A 62 27.08 -5.42 -6.67
N GLU A 63 28.16 -6.06 -6.20
CA GLU A 63 29.53 -5.57 -6.43
C GLU A 63 29.93 -5.70 -7.91
N GLU A 64 29.55 -6.79 -8.58
CA GLU A 64 29.78 -6.94 -10.02
C GLU A 64 29.00 -5.92 -10.84
N GLN A 65 27.75 -5.62 -10.44
CA GLN A 65 26.96 -4.56 -11.08
C GLN A 65 27.62 -3.20 -10.95
N LYS A 66 28.19 -2.86 -9.78
CA LYS A 66 28.96 -1.61 -9.57
C LYS A 66 30.18 -1.55 -10.48
N HIS A 67 30.96 -2.62 -10.54
CA HIS A 67 32.14 -2.69 -11.41
C HIS A 67 31.77 -2.58 -12.91
N LEU A 68 30.72 -3.27 -13.34
CA LEU A 68 30.22 -3.19 -14.71
C LEU A 68 29.73 -1.79 -15.06
N LEU A 69 29.04 -1.12 -14.13
CA LEU A 69 28.52 0.22 -14.36
C LEU A 69 29.63 1.22 -14.69
N VAL A 70 30.77 1.17 -13.99
CA VAL A 70 31.93 2.03 -14.29
C VAL A 70 32.32 1.91 -15.75
N LYS A 71 32.49 0.69 -16.25
CA LYS A 71 32.86 0.45 -17.65
C LYS A 71 31.78 0.95 -18.62
N LYS A 72 30.50 0.71 -18.29
CA LYS A 72 29.37 1.18 -19.09
C LYS A 72 29.32 2.70 -19.15
N SER A 73 29.48 3.41 -18.03
CA SER A 73 29.44 4.87 -17.98
C SER A 73 30.57 5.52 -18.79
N PHE A 74 31.79 4.98 -18.78
CA PHE A 74 32.88 5.47 -19.62
C PHE A 74 32.66 5.16 -21.13
N ALA A 75 32.13 3.99 -21.46
CA ALA A 75 31.77 3.65 -22.85
C ALA A 75 30.65 4.57 -23.37
N ALA A 76 29.58 4.74 -22.60
CA ALA A 76 28.49 5.66 -22.91
C ALA A 76 28.97 7.11 -23.07
N GLN A 77 29.91 7.55 -22.22
CA GLN A 77 30.51 8.88 -22.36
C GLN A 77 31.34 9.02 -23.63
N SER A 78 32.02 7.96 -24.07
CA SER A 78 32.76 7.96 -25.34
C SER A 78 31.82 8.12 -26.54
N VAL A 79 30.66 7.47 -26.51
CA VAL A 79 29.58 7.69 -27.48
C VAL A 79 29.08 9.14 -27.42
N LYS A 80 28.69 9.64 -26.23
CA LYS A 80 28.20 11.03 -26.06
C LYS A 80 29.19 12.07 -26.58
N LYS A 81 30.50 11.86 -26.41
CA LYS A 81 31.55 12.77 -26.93
C LYS A 81 31.58 12.84 -28.45
N LYS A 82 31.35 11.75 -29.18
CA LYS A 82 31.33 11.73 -30.65
C LYS A 82 30.19 12.55 -31.23
N PHE A 83 29.05 12.58 -30.54
CA PHE A 83 27.83 13.27 -30.97
C PHE A 83 27.58 14.57 -30.19
N ARG A 84 28.59 15.10 -29.50
CA ARG A 84 28.43 16.21 -28.53
C ARG A 84 27.66 17.40 -29.12
N ASP A 85 28.06 17.86 -30.29
CA ASP A 85 27.48 19.05 -30.93
C ASP A 85 26.02 18.87 -31.33
N LEU A 86 25.59 17.63 -31.55
CA LEU A 86 24.20 17.28 -31.85
C LEU A 86 23.38 17.13 -30.56
N ILE A 87 23.86 16.37 -29.58
CA ILE A 87 23.10 16.07 -28.36
C ILE A 87 22.87 17.30 -27.46
N THR A 88 23.68 18.34 -27.60
CA THR A 88 23.50 19.63 -26.90
C THR A 88 22.43 20.52 -27.53
N LYS A 89 21.93 20.19 -28.73
CA LYS A 89 20.82 20.92 -29.34
C LYS A 89 19.53 20.71 -28.53
N PRO A 90 18.67 21.74 -28.44
CA PRO A 90 17.37 21.60 -27.79
C PRO A 90 16.59 20.40 -28.33
N PHE A 91 15.91 19.68 -27.45
CA PHE A 91 15.18 18.43 -27.70
C PHE A 91 16.02 17.21 -28.13
N PHE A 92 17.17 17.35 -28.79
CA PHE A 92 18.03 16.22 -29.15
C PHE A 92 18.60 15.51 -27.92
N THR A 93 18.70 16.23 -26.79
CA THR A 93 19.00 15.65 -25.49
C THR A 93 17.98 14.57 -25.10
N VAL A 94 16.68 14.75 -25.38
CA VAL A 94 15.63 13.74 -25.13
C VAL A 94 15.92 12.46 -25.90
N SER A 95 16.31 12.59 -27.17
CA SER A 95 16.69 11.46 -28.03
C SER A 95 17.96 10.76 -27.54
N SER A 96 18.94 11.51 -27.06
CA SER A 96 20.15 10.92 -26.47
C SER A 96 19.85 10.12 -25.19
N ILE A 97 18.94 10.62 -24.34
CA ILE A 97 18.50 9.93 -23.12
C ILE A 97 17.68 8.68 -23.49
N LYS A 98 16.80 8.78 -24.49
CA LYS A 98 16.01 7.65 -24.98
C LYS A 98 16.88 6.47 -25.42
N VAL A 99 18.03 6.71 -26.03
CA VAL A 99 18.88 5.64 -26.57
C VAL A 99 19.96 5.21 -25.57
N ILE A 100 20.69 6.14 -24.97
CA ILE A 100 21.85 5.79 -24.14
C ILE A 100 21.43 5.43 -22.71
N ASP A 101 20.61 6.28 -22.09
CA ASP A 101 20.31 6.14 -20.67
C ASP A 101 19.29 5.02 -20.41
N GLN A 102 18.57 4.57 -21.44
CA GLN A 102 17.67 3.41 -21.37
C GLN A 102 18.39 2.06 -21.40
N LEU A 103 19.65 2.00 -21.84
CA LEU A 103 20.42 0.75 -21.83
C LEU A 103 20.60 0.21 -20.41
N ASP A 104 20.84 1.10 -19.46
CA ASP A 104 20.97 0.82 -18.04
C ASP A 104 20.81 2.14 -17.32
N LYS A 105 19.78 2.25 -16.48
CA LYS A 105 19.38 3.50 -15.85
C LYS A 105 20.45 4.04 -14.90
N SER A 106 21.28 3.16 -14.37
CA SER A 106 22.39 3.54 -13.51
C SER A 106 23.45 4.35 -14.28
N ILE A 107 23.53 4.23 -15.62
CA ILE A 107 24.47 4.99 -16.46
C ILE A 107 24.17 6.49 -16.35
N ALA A 108 22.88 6.86 -16.37
CA ALA A 108 22.44 8.24 -16.30
C ALA A 108 22.86 8.89 -14.98
N VAL A 109 22.77 8.14 -13.87
CA VAL A 109 23.11 8.63 -12.53
C VAL A 109 24.62 8.74 -12.35
N GLN A 110 25.37 7.64 -12.50
CA GLN A 110 26.83 7.67 -12.31
C GLN A 110 27.51 8.60 -13.32
N GLY A 111 27.16 8.47 -14.61
CA GLY A 111 27.70 9.31 -15.68
C GLY A 111 27.27 10.77 -15.57
N GLY A 112 26.03 11.03 -15.16
CA GLY A 112 25.53 12.38 -14.91
C GLY A 112 26.31 13.08 -13.80
N VAL A 113 26.64 12.39 -12.71
CA VAL A 113 27.45 12.97 -11.63
C VAL A 113 28.91 13.17 -12.06
N LEU A 114 29.53 12.16 -12.67
CA LEU A 114 30.95 12.21 -13.08
C LEU A 114 31.21 13.27 -14.16
N PHE A 115 30.44 13.24 -15.25
CA PHE A 115 30.78 13.97 -16.47
C PHE A 115 29.98 15.26 -16.64
N ASN A 116 28.97 15.50 -15.81
CA ASN A 116 28.13 16.68 -15.92
C ASN A 116 28.08 17.48 -14.60
N MET A 117 27.55 16.91 -13.52
CA MET A 117 27.26 17.65 -12.28
C MET A 117 28.53 18.17 -11.60
N PHE A 118 29.54 17.33 -11.42
CA PHE A 118 30.83 17.73 -10.82
C PHE A 118 31.55 18.82 -11.64
N PRO A 119 31.89 18.61 -12.93
CA PRO A 119 32.58 19.63 -13.72
C PRO A 119 31.77 20.91 -13.90
N ARG A 120 30.45 20.83 -14.08
CA ARG A 120 29.61 22.03 -14.20
C ARG A 120 29.51 22.82 -12.91
N SER A 121 29.49 22.17 -11.75
CA SER A 121 29.49 22.87 -10.46
C SER A 121 30.74 23.74 -10.31
N ILE A 122 31.90 23.25 -10.77
CA ILE A 122 33.14 24.02 -10.79
C ILE A 122 33.00 25.26 -11.69
N LEU A 123 32.44 25.12 -12.90
CA LEU A 123 32.24 26.25 -13.82
C LEU A 123 31.20 27.27 -13.33
N TYR A 124 30.12 26.79 -12.70
CA TYR A 124 29.02 27.65 -12.28
C TYR A 124 29.28 28.36 -10.97
N LEU A 125 30.02 27.73 -10.05
CA LEU A 125 30.27 28.27 -8.71
C LEU A 125 31.71 28.76 -8.53
N GLY A 126 32.63 28.37 -9.40
CA GLY A 126 34.03 28.80 -9.39
C GLY A 126 34.31 29.99 -10.28
N THR A 127 35.48 30.57 -10.08
CA THR A 127 36.16 31.57 -10.93
C THR A 127 37.31 30.92 -11.71
N GLU A 128 38.05 31.70 -12.50
CA GLU A 128 39.19 31.22 -13.33
C GLU A 128 40.21 30.38 -12.56
N GLN A 129 40.43 30.66 -11.28
CA GLN A 129 41.37 29.91 -10.43
C GLN A 129 41.03 28.41 -10.28
N HIS A 130 39.79 28.01 -10.57
CA HIS A 130 39.33 26.62 -10.44
C HIS A 130 39.33 25.86 -11.78
N LEU A 131 39.69 26.52 -12.89
CA LEU A 131 39.68 25.90 -14.22
C LEU A 131 40.56 24.65 -14.28
N GLN A 132 41.64 24.60 -13.49
CA GLN A 132 42.48 23.40 -13.37
C GLN A 132 41.66 22.16 -12.97
N PHE A 133 40.76 22.25 -11.99
CA PHE A 133 39.96 21.10 -11.54
C PHE A 133 38.98 20.66 -12.62
N TYR A 134 38.38 21.62 -13.33
CA TYR A 134 37.53 21.34 -14.47
C TYR A 134 38.31 20.61 -15.58
N GLU A 135 39.48 21.11 -15.96
CA GLU A 135 40.33 20.48 -16.97
C GLU A 135 40.78 19.07 -16.56
N GLU A 136 41.20 18.88 -15.32
CA GLU A 136 41.62 17.58 -14.81
C GLU A 136 40.45 16.57 -14.81
N SER A 137 39.25 17.02 -14.46
CA SER A 137 38.05 16.17 -14.50
C SER A 137 37.66 15.76 -15.93
N THR A 138 37.72 16.70 -16.89
CA THR A 138 37.40 16.41 -18.30
C THR A 138 38.42 15.49 -18.97
N LYS A 139 39.69 15.54 -18.51
CA LYS A 139 40.77 14.62 -18.88
C LYS A 139 40.71 13.28 -18.13
N GLY A 140 39.80 13.12 -17.17
CA GLY A 140 39.64 11.90 -16.36
C GLY A 140 40.74 11.67 -15.33
N LYS A 141 41.56 12.69 -15.01
CA LYS A 141 42.60 12.63 -13.97
C LYS A 141 42.02 12.63 -12.56
N ILE A 142 40.87 13.28 -12.40
CA ILE A 142 40.09 13.28 -11.16
C ILE A 142 38.67 12.83 -11.46
N LEU A 143 38.07 12.11 -10.52
CA LEU A 143 36.71 11.60 -10.62
C LEU A 143 35.87 12.22 -9.51
N GLY A 144 34.73 12.79 -9.89
CA GLY A 144 33.96 13.69 -9.04
C GLY A 144 32.68 13.10 -8.46
N CYS A 145 32.28 13.63 -7.31
CA CYS A 145 30.94 13.45 -6.75
C CYS A 145 30.38 14.77 -6.20
N PHE A 146 29.08 14.82 -5.92
CA PHE A 146 28.39 16.02 -5.42
C PHE A 146 27.82 15.77 -4.03
N CYS A 147 28.34 16.47 -3.02
CA CYS A 147 28.10 16.26 -1.61
C CYS A 147 27.31 17.41 -0.98
N LEU A 148 25.98 17.35 -1.11
CA LEU A 148 25.07 18.28 -0.45
C LEU A 148 24.41 17.61 0.76
N THR A 149 23.60 16.58 0.51
CA THR A 149 22.80 15.84 1.48
C THR A 149 23.62 15.27 2.62
N GLU A 150 23.08 15.40 3.84
CA GLU A 150 23.57 14.77 5.05
C GLU A 150 22.54 13.76 5.59
N VAL A 151 22.96 12.87 6.49
CA VAL A 151 22.07 11.91 7.16
C VAL A 151 20.88 12.62 7.82
N GLY A 152 21.10 13.75 8.47
CA GLY A 152 20.05 14.54 9.14
C GLY A 152 19.36 15.59 8.27
N HIS A 153 19.92 15.95 7.11
CA HIS A 153 19.46 17.10 6.31
C HIS A 153 19.52 16.83 4.80
N GLY A 154 18.35 16.73 4.16
CA GLY A 154 18.20 16.64 2.70
C GLY A 154 17.45 17.85 2.13
N SER A 155 16.14 17.94 2.40
CA SER A 155 15.28 19.00 1.87
C SER A 155 15.59 20.39 2.45
N ASP A 156 15.91 20.47 3.75
CA ASP A 156 16.32 21.72 4.41
C ASP A 156 17.83 21.91 4.36
N THR A 157 18.32 22.27 3.18
CA THR A 157 19.76 22.45 2.91
C THR A 157 20.40 23.60 3.70
N LYS A 158 19.60 24.49 4.30
CA LYS A 158 20.11 25.59 5.13
C LYS A 158 20.65 25.09 6.47
N GLN A 159 20.14 23.96 6.94
CA GLN A 159 20.48 23.37 8.24
C GLN A 159 21.62 22.35 8.17
N ILE A 160 22.25 22.18 7.01
CA ILE A 160 23.47 21.39 6.82
C ILE A 160 24.49 21.74 7.91
N GLN A 161 25.09 20.71 8.51
CA GLN A 161 25.90 20.80 9.72
C GLN A 161 27.40 20.65 9.48
N THR A 162 27.83 20.07 8.35
CA THR A 162 29.25 20.06 7.97
C THR A 162 29.77 21.51 7.95
N THR A 163 30.88 21.77 8.63
CA THR A 163 31.48 23.10 8.74
C THR A 163 32.74 23.22 7.91
N ALA A 164 32.99 24.42 7.40
CA ALA A 164 34.26 24.82 6.79
C ALA A 164 34.78 26.09 7.48
N THR A 165 35.69 25.93 8.42
CA THR A 165 36.22 27.05 9.23
C THR A 165 37.54 27.54 8.65
N TYR A 166 37.63 28.83 8.33
CA TYR A 166 38.84 29.45 7.80
C TYR A 166 39.88 29.70 8.89
N ASP A 167 41.13 29.28 8.66
CA ASP A 167 42.29 29.57 9.50
C ASP A 167 43.22 30.53 8.75
N SER A 168 43.20 31.82 9.13
CA SER A 168 43.98 32.86 8.47
C SER A 168 45.50 32.68 8.60
N ARG A 169 45.97 31.91 9.59
CA ARG A 169 47.41 31.66 9.80
C ARG A 169 47.99 30.74 8.74
N THR A 170 47.24 29.71 8.36
CA THR A 170 47.67 28.72 7.36
C THR A 170 47.04 28.95 5.99
N LYS A 171 46.07 29.86 5.89
CA LYS A 171 45.29 30.15 4.67
C LYS A 171 44.56 28.91 4.15
N GLU A 172 43.94 28.18 5.07
CA GLU A 172 43.25 26.92 4.82
C GLU A 172 41.83 26.95 5.39
N PHE A 173 40.98 26.07 4.89
CA PHE A 173 39.72 25.71 5.53
C PHE A 173 39.87 24.37 6.26
N VAL A 174 39.39 24.32 7.50
CA VAL A 174 39.21 23.10 8.27
C VAL A 174 37.79 22.60 8.04
N ILE A 175 37.64 21.51 7.28
CA ILE A 175 36.38 20.84 7.04
C ILE A 175 36.13 19.83 8.15
N HIS A 176 34.94 19.87 8.76
CA HIS A 176 34.61 18.96 9.85
C HIS A 176 33.13 18.52 9.83
N THR A 177 32.93 17.25 10.15
CA THR A 177 31.63 16.61 10.37
C THR A 177 31.40 16.47 11.88
N PRO A 178 30.57 17.33 12.52
CA PRO A 178 30.45 17.40 13.97
C PRO A 178 29.70 16.21 14.61
N SER A 179 28.90 15.48 13.83
CA SER A 179 28.10 14.33 14.29
C SER A 179 27.83 13.37 13.14
N PHE A 180 27.35 12.16 13.44
CA PHE A 180 26.91 11.24 12.38
C PHE A 180 25.74 11.79 11.56
N GLN A 181 24.86 12.62 12.15
CA GLN A 181 23.79 13.29 11.42
C GLN A 181 24.35 14.24 10.35
N ALA A 182 25.54 14.81 10.57
CA ALA A 182 26.23 15.67 9.62
C ALA A 182 27.03 14.92 8.54
N ALA A 183 27.11 13.58 8.60
CA ALA A 183 27.78 12.80 7.59
C ALA A 183 27.11 13.02 6.24
N LYS A 184 27.88 13.31 5.19
CA LYS A 184 27.35 13.37 3.83
C LYS A 184 26.82 12.00 3.46
N CYS A 185 25.62 11.93 2.85
CA CYS A 185 24.90 10.69 2.63
C CYS A 185 24.21 10.63 1.28
N TRP A 186 24.02 9.41 0.76
CA TRP A 186 23.46 9.11 -0.57
C TRP A 186 24.31 9.60 -1.74
N ILE A 187 25.60 9.88 -1.50
CA ILE A 187 26.45 10.49 -2.51
C ILE A 187 26.85 9.46 -3.55
N ALA A 188 26.34 9.59 -4.78
CA ALA A 188 26.74 8.72 -5.89
C ALA A 188 28.24 8.82 -6.16
N ASN A 189 28.86 7.70 -6.53
CA ASN A 189 30.28 7.56 -6.87
C ASN A 189 31.26 7.56 -5.70
N ILE A 190 30.81 7.91 -4.48
CA ILE A 190 31.75 8.07 -3.37
C ILE A 190 32.18 6.74 -2.73
N GLY A 191 31.30 5.73 -2.81
CA GLY A 191 31.54 4.42 -2.22
C GLY A 191 32.82 3.79 -2.77
N LYS A 192 33.03 3.89 -4.08
CA LYS A 192 34.10 3.16 -4.77
C LYS A 192 34.98 4.00 -5.69
N ILE A 193 34.53 5.07 -6.35
CA ILE A 193 35.29 5.64 -7.49
C ILE A 193 35.66 7.13 -7.41
N ALA A 194 35.01 7.95 -6.59
CA ALA A 194 35.28 9.39 -6.56
C ALA A 194 36.60 9.71 -5.84
N THR A 195 37.44 10.53 -6.46
CA THR A 195 38.68 11.04 -5.87
C THR A 195 38.53 12.46 -5.34
N HIS A 196 37.57 13.21 -5.87
CA HIS A 196 37.23 14.57 -5.46
C HIS A 196 35.73 14.71 -5.23
N ALA A 197 35.34 15.66 -4.37
CA ALA A 197 33.96 15.95 -4.03
C ALA A 197 33.67 17.46 -4.11
N ILE A 198 32.51 17.84 -4.61
CA ILE A 198 31.94 19.17 -4.35
C ILE A 198 31.23 19.09 -3.00
N VAL A 199 31.85 19.59 -1.94
CA VAL A 199 31.29 19.54 -0.58
C VAL A 199 30.61 20.85 -0.25
N TYR A 200 29.32 20.80 0.07
CA TYR A 200 28.60 21.92 0.66
C TYR A 200 28.75 21.91 2.18
N ALA A 201 29.19 23.04 2.74
CA ALA A 201 29.44 23.20 4.16
C ALA A 201 29.06 24.62 4.63
N GLN A 202 28.80 24.77 5.92
CA GLN A 202 28.63 26.07 6.57
C GLN A 202 29.98 26.78 6.63
N LEU A 203 30.12 27.88 5.88
CA LEU A 203 31.31 28.70 5.88
C LEU A 203 31.41 29.49 7.18
N ILE A 204 32.54 29.35 7.89
CA ILE A 204 32.85 30.08 9.12
C ILE A 204 34.16 30.83 8.92
N THR A 205 34.14 32.15 9.08
CA THR A 205 35.35 33.00 8.97
C THR A 205 36.07 33.16 10.31
N SER A 206 37.25 33.78 10.28
CA SER A 206 38.11 34.00 11.47
C SER A 206 37.42 34.78 12.59
N ASP A 207 36.39 35.58 12.28
CA ASP A 207 35.54 36.28 13.25
C ASP A 207 34.45 35.39 13.88
N CYS A 208 34.51 34.07 13.66
CA CYS A 208 33.57 33.06 14.12
C CYS A 208 32.12 33.24 13.62
N LYS A 209 31.90 34.06 12.58
CA LYS A 209 30.58 34.20 11.97
C LYS A 209 30.31 33.14 10.92
N ARG A 210 29.06 32.67 10.88
CA ARG A 210 28.54 31.77 9.85
C ARG A 210 28.00 32.58 8.67
N HIS A 211 28.52 32.32 7.48
CA HIS A 211 28.10 32.98 6.22
C HIS A 211 27.21 32.08 5.35
N GLY A 212 26.67 31.01 5.94
CA GLY A 212 25.79 30.08 5.27
C GLY A 212 26.52 29.10 4.35
N LEU A 213 25.74 28.45 3.49
CA LEU A 213 26.18 27.31 2.71
C LEU A 213 27.06 27.71 1.53
N HIS A 214 28.28 27.19 1.48
CA HIS A 214 29.23 27.37 0.38
C HIS A 214 29.74 26.02 -0.13
N ALA A 215 30.17 25.98 -1.39
CA ALA A 215 30.67 24.78 -2.05
C ALA A 215 32.21 24.80 -2.13
N PHE A 216 32.83 23.64 -1.89
CA PHE A 216 34.27 23.45 -1.90
C PHE A 216 34.63 22.26 -2.80
N VAL A 217 35.69 22.38 -3.60
CA VAL A 217 36.28 21.24 -4.30
C VAL A 217 37.25 20.56 -3.34
N VAL A 218 36.90 19.37 -2.83
CA VAL A 218 37.66 18.69 -1.77
C VAL A 218 38.29 17.40 -2.32
N PRO A 219 39.63 17.24 -2.29
CA PRO A 219 40.24 15.95 -2.55
C PRO A 219 39.89 14.97 -1.40
N ILE A 220 39.39 13.79 -1.74
CA ILE A 220 38.94 12.78 -0.76
C ILE A 220 39.69 11.46 -0.88
N ARG A 221 40.28 11.15 -2.05
CA ARG A 221 41.20 10.03 -2.26
C ARG A 221 42.39 10.48 -3.08
N ASP A 222 43.53 9.83 -2.88
CA ASP A 222 44.67 9.96 -3.78
C ASP A 222 44.31 9.36 -5.16
N PRO A 223 44.37 10.13 -6.28
CA PRO A 223 43.99 9.62 -7.60
C PRO A 223 44.84 8.46 -8.13
N LYS A 224 46.02 8.20 -7.57
CA LYS A 224 46.92 7.11 -7.96
C LYS A 224 46.69 5.84 -7.12
N THR A 225 46.58 5.99 -5.81
CA THR A 225 46.44 4.84 -4.89
C THR A 225 44.98 4.51 -4.58
N HIS A 226 44.08 5.46 -4.81
CA HIS A 226 42.66 5.40 -4.49
C HIS A 226 42.31 5.24 -3.01
N LEU A 227 43.31 5.43 -2.13
CA LEU A 227 43.13 5.43 -0.69
C LEU A 227 42.60 6.79 -0.23
N PRO A 228 41.69 6.81 0.77
CA PRO A 228 41.24 8.07 1.36
C PRO A 228 42.39 8.82 2.04
N TYR A 229 42.37 10.15 1.98
CA TYR A 229 43.35 10.96 2.72
C TYR A 229 43.13 10.88 4.24
N PRO A 230 44.18 11.04 5.07
CA PRO A 230 44.04 11.12 6.51
C PRO A 230 43.00 12.16 6.94
N GLY A 231 42.07 11.78 7.83
CA GLY A 231 40.97 12.63 8.26
C GLY A 231 39.72 12.57 7.36
N VAL A 232 39.74 11.80 6.27
CA VAL A 232 38.58 11.53 5.40
C VAL A 232 38.11 10.09 5.61
N ILE A 233 36.84 9.91 5.96
CA ILE A 233 36.22 8.58 6.15
C ILE A 233 35.14 8.41 5.09
N LEU A 234 35.21 7.28 4.38
CA LEU A 234 34.29 6.93 3.29
C LEU A 234 33.68 5.55 3.56
N ALA A 235 32.40 5.37 3.24
CA ALA A 235 31.74 4.08 3.29
C ALA A 235 30.76 3.91 2.13
N ASP A 236 30.63 2.70 1.60
CA ASP A 236 29.57 2.34 0.66
C ASP A 236 28.29 1.98 1.44
N LEU A 237 27.12 2.41 0.97
CA LEU A 237 25.84 2.17 1.64
C LEU A 237 25.30 0.74 1.45
N GLY A 238 25.89 -0.06 0.57
CA GLY A 238 25.48 -1.43 0.28
C GLY A 238 24.37 -1.52 -0.76
N GLU A 239 23.47 -2.49 -0.56
CA GLU A 239 22.34 -2.76 -1.44
C GLU A 239 21.22 -1.72 -1.27
N LYS A 240 20.53 -1.41 -2.37
CA LYS A 240 19.44 -0.43 -2.46
C LYS A 240 18.23 -1.09 -3.12
N LEU A 241 17.07 -0.45 -3.11
CA LEU A 241 15.88 -0.98 -3.79
C LEU A 241 16.06 -1.10 -5.31
N GLY A 242 16.71 -0.12 -5.92
CA GLY A 242 17.04 -0.03 -7.34
C GLY A 242 18.34 0.74 -7.55
N LEU A 243 18.74 0.91 -8.81
CA LEU A 243 20.01 1.53 -9.22
C LEU A 243 21.20 0.84 -8.54
N LEU A 244 21.17 -0.49 -8.51
CA LEU A 244 22.10 -1.32 -7.75
C LEU A 244 23.56 -1.10 -8.15
N GLY A 245 23.82 -0.78 -9.42
CA GLY A 245 25.16 -0.46 -9.91
C GLY A 245 25.73 0.87 -9.40
N VAL A 246 24.91 1.80 -8.90
CA VAL A 246 25.41 3.09 -8.41
C VAL A 246 25.99 2.93 -6.99
N ASP A 247 27.25 3.28 -6.81
CA ASP A 247 27.99 3.18 -5.55
C ASP A 247 27.75 4.41 -4.64
N ASN A 248 26.50 4.57 -4.19
CA ASN A 248 26.15 5.59 -3.20
C ASN A 248 26.86 5.32 -1.86
N GLY A 249 27.35 6.37 -1.21
CA GLY A 249 28.11 6.24 0.03
C GLY A 249 27.97 7.38 1.02
N LEU A 250 28.69 7.24 2.12
CA LEU A 250 28.87 8.21 3.19
C LEU A 250 30.24 8.88 3.10
N LEU A 251 30.32 10.13 3.57
CA LEU A 251 31.56 10.86 3.73
C LEU A 251 31.56 11.68 5.04
N LEU A 252 32.63 11.52 5.81
CA LEU A 252 32.87 12.26 7.05
C LEU A 252 34.27 12.88 7.03
N PHE A 253 34.38 14.06 7.65
CA PHE A 253 35.63 14.78 7.82
C PHE A 253 35.97 14.93 9.30
N ASN A 254 37.18 14.52 9.67
CA ASN A 254 37.76 14.81 10.96
C ASN A 254 38.83 15.90 10.82
N HIS A 255 38.43 17.17 11.03
CA HIS A 255 39.30 18.34 10.98
C HIS A 255 40.23 18.37 9.76
N TYR A 256 39.69 18.02 8.59
CA TYR A 256 40.43 17.86 7.34
C TYR A 256 40.77 19.23 6.73
N ARG A 257 42.05 19.48 6.43
CA ARG A 257 42.51 20.79 5.95
C ARG A 257 42.59 20.83 4.43
N ILE A 258 42.04 21.89 3.84
CA ILE A 258 42.15 22.17 2.40
C ILE A 258 42.60 23.62 2.17
N PRO A 259 43.36 23.90 1.09
CA PRO A 259 43.77 25.26 0.75
C PRO A 259 42.57 26.20 0.52
N LYS A 260 42.78 27.50 0.75
CA LYS A 260 41.78 28.55 0.47
C LYS A 260 41.20 28.46 -0.95
N MET A 261 42.03 28.15 -1.96
CA MET A 261 41.62 28.07 -3.37
C MET A 261 40.57 26.98 -3.66
N ASN A 262 40.27 26.12 -2.70
CA ASN A 262 39.27 25.07 -2.84
C ASN A 262 37.84 25.60 -2.65
N LEU A 263 37.66 26.82 -2.11
CA LEU A 263 36.36 27.49 -2.03
C LEU A 263 35.93 27.97 -3.42
N LEU A 264 34.79 27.46 -3.92
CA LEU A 264 34.16 27.94 -5.15
C LEU A 264 33.56 29.34 -4.90
N ASN A 265 34.37 30.36 -5.17
CA ASN A 265 34.20 31.72 -4.66
C ASN A 265 33.34 32.67 -5.51
N LYS A 266 32.56 32.18 -6.48
CA LYS A 266 31.76 33.05 -7.35
C LYS A 266 30.60 33.74 -6.60
N LEU A 267 30.03 33.07 -5.60
CA LEU A 267 28.95 33.63 -4.78
C LEU A 267 29.49 34.53 -3.67
N GLY A 268 30.59 34.12 -3.04
CA GLY A 268 31.29 34.86 -2.01
C GLY A 268 32.66 34.28 -1.76
N ASP A 269 33.57 35.11 -1.24
CA ASP A 269 34.97 34.80 -1.03
C ASP A 269 35.41 35.19 0.39
N VAL A 270 36.63 34.80 0.75
CA VAL A 270 37.28 35.17 2.01
C VAL A 270 38.62 35.82 1.66
N THR A 271 38.98 36.93 2.29
CA THR A 271 40.31 37.53 2.13
C THR A 271 41.37 36.72 2.90
N ASP A 272 42.66 36.95 2.62
CA ASP A 272 43.74 36.26 3.34
C ASP A 272 43.73 36.54 4.86
N ASP A 273 43.29 37.73 5.27
CA ASP A 273 43.10 38.10 6.68
C ASP A 273 41.80 37.53 7.30
N GLY A 274 40.96 36.87 6.51
CA GLY A 274 39.77 36.15 6.99
C GLY A 274 38.46 36.92 6.95
N LYS A 275 38.38 38.01 6.17
CA LYS A 275 37.15 38.80 5.98
C LYS A 275 36.30 38.22 4.85
N TYR A 276 35.01 38.03 5.08
CA TYR A 276 34.06 37.60 4.04
C TYR A 276 33.75 38.73 3.04
N ILE A 277 33.66 38.37 1.76
CA ILE A 277 33.27 39.25 0.65
C ILE A 277 32.11 38.58 -0.11
N LEU A 278 31.01 39.31 -0.29
CA LEU A 278 29.92 38.86 -1.17
C LEU A 278 30.22 39.32 -2.61
N ASN A 279 30.24 38.39 -3.57
CA ASN A 279 30.62 38.66 -4.96
C ASN A 279 29.41 38.81 -5.91
N VAL A 280 28.19 38.74 -5.37
CA VAL A 280 26.93 38.95 -6.08
C VAL A 280 26.25 40.22 -5.61
N THR A 281 25.53 40.88 -6.52
CA THR A 281 24.93 42.20 -6.28
C THR A 281 23.75 42.17 -5.31
N ASP A 282 23.00 41.06 -5.28
CA ASP A 282 21.91 40.83 -4.33
C ASP A 282 21.59 39.33 -4.10
N ILE A 283 20.64 39.08 -3.19
CA ILE A 283 20.14 37.75 -2.85
C ILE A 283 19.38 37.07 -4.02
N ASN A 284 18.80 37.84 -4.94
CA ASN A 284 18.04 37.31 -6.08
C ASN A 284 18.99 36.69 -7.11
N GLN A 285 20.14 37.34 -7.36
CA GLN A 285 21.21 36.81 -8.21
C GLN A 285 21.82 35.54 -7.61
N GLN A 286 22.00 35.49 -6.28
CA GLN A 286 22.45 34.27 -5.58
C GLN A 286 21.46 33.10 -5.74
N ASN A 287 20.16 33.40 -5.58
CA ASN A 287 19.09 32.42 -5.74
C ASN A 287 18.98 31.94 -7.20
N ALA A 288 19.08 32.82 -8.19
CA ALA A 288 19.01 32.48 -9.61
C ALA A 288 20.14 31.51 -10.04
N ILE A 289 21.38 31.74 -9.60
CA ILE A 289 22.51 30.84 -9.86
C ILE A 289 22.26 29.45 -9.24
N SER A 290 21.76 29.41 -8.00
CA SER A 290 21.45 28.17 -7.29
C SER A 290 20.28 27.41 -7.94
N PHE A 291 19.23 28.13 -8.38
CA PHE A 291 18.08 27.55 -9.06
C PHE A 291 18.45 26.98 -10.44
N LYS A 292 19.37 27.60 -11.18
CA LYS A 292 19.77 27.13 -12.51
C LYS A 292 20.31 25.70 -12.47
N ILE A 293 21.16 25.38 -11.49
CA ILE A 293 21.75 24.03 -11.34
C ILE A 293 20.65 23.00 -11.02
N LEU A 294 19.78 23.30 -10.05
CA LEU A 294 18.72 22.39 -9.60
C LEU A 294 17.61 22.21 -10.64
N SER A 295 17.23 23.27 -11.34
CA SER A 295 16.21 23.23 -12.40
C SER A 295 16.63 22.29 -13.54
N GLN A 296 17.91 22.29 -13.93
CA GLN A 296 18.39 21.37 -14.96
C GLN A 296 18.31 19.90 -14.51
N GLY A 297 18.64 19.61 -13.24
CA GLY A 297 18.46 18.28 -12.64
C GLY A 297 17.00 17.83 -12.71
N ARG A 298 16.07 18.69 -12.27
CA ARG A 298 14.62 18.42 -12.30
C ARG A 298 14.08 18.19 -13.70
N LEU A 299 14.52 18.97 -14.70
CA LEU A 299 14.16 18.74 -16.10
C LEU A 299 14.64 17.36 -16.57
N SER A 300 15.84 16.95 -16.16
CA SER A 300 16.37 15.61 -16.49
C SER A 300 15.52 14.50 -15.87
N ILE A 301 14.97 14.70 -14.66
CA ILE A 301 14.06 13.74 -14.01
C ILE A 301 12.70 13.67 -14.72
N ILE A 302 12.18 14.79 -15.22
CA ILE A 302 10.94 14.81 -16.02
C ILE A 302 11.13 14.00 -17.29
N VAL A 303 12.20 14.28 -18.05
CA VAL A 303 12.54 13.52 -19.26
C VAL A 303 12.75 12.04 -18.91
N GLY A 304 13.54 11.75 -17.88
CA GLY A 304 13.80 10.39 -17.41
C GLY A 304 12.53 9.63 -17.06
N SER A 305 11.60 10.25 -16.33
CA SER A 305 10.31 9.64 -15.94
C SER A 305 9.45 9.32 -17.15
N CYS A 306 9.37 10.22 -18.13
CA CYS A 306 8.71 9.96 -19.41
C CYS A 306 9.36 8.76 -20.12
N MET A 307 10.68 8.66 -20.10
CA MET A 307 11.42 7.56 -20.70
C MET A 307 11.13 6.22 -19.99
N PHE A 308 11.09 6.18 -18.66
CA PHE A 308 10.67 4.99 -17.90
C PHE A 308 9.24 4.55 -18.25
N GLN A 309 8.34 5.52 -18.37
CA GLN A 309 6.94 5.28 -18.73
C GLN A 309 6.81 4.67 -20.13
N ILE A 310 7.52 5.22 -21.13
CA ILE A 310 7.59 4.66 -22.50
C ILE A 310 8.01 3.20 -22.44
N HIS A 311 9.09 2.90 -21.70
CA HIS A 311 9.63 1.55 -21.62
C HIS A 311 8.61 0.57 -21.04
N ALA A 312 7.98 0.90 -19.90
CA ALA A 312 6.97 0.05 -19.28
C ALA A 312 5.72 -0.14 -20.15
N LEU A 313 5.23 0.93 -20.78
CA LEU A 313 4.06 0.88 -21.67
C LEU A 313 4.34 0.09 -22.94
N THR A 314 5.55 0.18 -23.51
CA THR A 314 5.95 -0.66 -24.65
C THR A 314 5.80 -2.14 -24.31
N ILE A 315 6.25 -2.55 -23.13
CA ILE A 315 6.15 -3.93 -22.68
C ILE A 315 4.68 -4.34 -22.49
N ALA A 316 3.92 -3.57 -21.71
CA ALA A 316 2.57 -3.94 -21.33
C ALA A 316 1.57 -3.91 -22.49
N LEU A 317 1.66 -2.92 -23.37
CA LEU A 317 0.72 -2.78 -24.49
C LEU A 317 1.01 -3.75 -25.64
N ARG A 318 2.29 -4.06 -25.93
CA ARG A 318 2.64 -5.15 -26.85
C ARG A 318 2.16 -6.49 -26.31
N HIS A 319 2.39 -6.75 -25.02
CA HIS A 319 1.84 -7.94 -24.34
C HIS A 319 0.31 -8.00 -24.41
N ALA A 320 -0.38 -6.88 -24.15
CA ALA A 320 -1.85 -6.84 -24.15
C ALA A 320 -2.46 -7.14 -25.53
N ALA A 321 -1.78 -6.76 -26.61
CA ALA A 321 -2.22 -7.02 -27.97
C ALA A 321 -2.05 -8.49 -28.40
N VAL A 322 -1.18 -9.26 -27.74
CA VAL A 322 -0.90 -10.66 -28.10
C VAL A 322 -1.44 -11.67 -27.10
N ARG A 323 -1.55 -11.29 -25.82
CA ARG A 323 -2.05 -12.16 -24.75
C ARG A 323 -3.55 -12.35 -24.89
N LYS A 324 -3.98 -13.53 -25.33
CA LYS A 324 -5.38 -13.94 -25.34
C LYS A 324 -5.78 -14.52 -23.98
N GLN A 325 -6.93 -14.12 -23.46
CA GLN A 325 -7.51 -14.70 -22.23
C GLN A 325 -9.01 -14.38 -22.17
N PHE A 326 -9.84 -15.42 -21.99
CA PHE A 326 -11.31 -15.32 -22.04
C PHE A 326 -11.86 -14.84 -23.39
N GLY A 327 -13.19 -14.87 -23.55
CA GLY A 327 -13.89 -14.40 -24.74
C GLY A 327 -15.36 -14.82 -24.72
N PRO A 328 -16.14 -14.47 -25.77
CA PRO A 328 -17.48 -14.98 -25.95
C PRO A 328 -17.50 -16.51 -25.94
N LYS A 329 -18.58 -17.09 -25.40
CA LYS A 329 -18.80 -18.54 -25.43
C LYS A 329 -18.81 -19.01 -26.90
N ASP A 330 -18.07 -20.07 -27.21
CA ASP A 330 -17.94 -20.67 -28.55
C ASP A 330 -17.10 -19.87 -29.59
N ALA A 331 -16.28 -18.90 -29.15
CA ALA A 331 -15.29 -18.20 -29.98
C ALA A 331 -13.85 -18.42 -29.48
N GLU A 332 -12.84 -18.08 -30.30
CA GLU A 332 -11.46 -17.99 -29.82
C GLU A 332 -11.32 -16.93 -28.71
N GLU A 333 -10.39 -17.16 -27.78
CA GLU A 333 -10.04 -16.16 -26.79
C GLU A 333 -9.57 -14.86 -27.45
N LEU A 334 -9.97 -13.73 -26.86
CA LEU A 334 -9.65 -12.40 -27.36
C LEU A 334 -8.36 -11.88 -26.72
N PRO A 335 -7.53 -11.10 -27.46
CA PRO A 335 -6.44 -10.33 -26.87
C PRO A 335 -6.95 -9.46 -25.73
N ILE A 336 -6.21 -9.38 -24.62
CA ILE A 336 -6.67 -8.62 -23.45
C ILE A 336 -6.82 -7.11 -23.72
N LEU A 337 -6.17 -6.58 -24.77
CA LEU A 337 -6.37 -5.23 -25.28
C LEU A 337 -7.82 -4.96 -25.74
N GLU A 338 -8.59 -5.99 -26.08
CA GLU A 338 -10.00 -5.86 -26.50
C GLU A 338 -10.94 -5.51 -25.35
N TYR A 339 -10.55 -5.74 -24.09
CA TYR A 339 -11.39 -5.45 -22.94
C TYR A 339 -11.32 -3.97 -22.53
N GLN A 340 -12.48 -3.35 -22.35
CA GLN A 340 -12.59 -1.95 -21.89
C GLN A 340 -11.83 -1.70 -20.58
N SER A 341 -11.84 -2.66 -19.66
CA SER A 341 -11.09 -2.57 -18.40
C SER A 341 -9.58 -2.49 -18.63
N HIS A 342 -9.04 -3.24 -19.61
CA HIS A 342 -7.62 -3.20 -19.93
C HIS A 342 -7.23 -1.92 -20.69
N GLN A 343 -8.13 -1.45 -21.56
CA GLN A 343 -7.99 -0.17 -22.27
C GLN A 343 -7.93 1.00 -21.29
N TYR A 344 -8.88 1.08 -20.35
CA TYR A 344 -8.93 2.12 -19.31
C TYR A 344 -7.68 2.13 -18.43
N ARG A 345 -7.10 0.95 -18.14
CA ARG A 345 -5.91 0.85 -17.30
C ARG A 345 -4.64 1.42 -17.94
N LEU A 346 -4.46 1.28 -19.26
CA LEU A 346 -3.17 1.57 -19.91
C LEU A 346 -3.22 2.71 -20.94
N ILE A 347 -4.31 2.86 -21.71
CA ILE A 347 -4.37 3.85 -22.79
C ILE A 347 -4.33 5.30 -22.27
N PRO A 348 -4.95 5.67 -21.12
CA PRO A 348 -4.78 7.00 -20.56
C PRO A 348 -3.32 7.34 -20.22
N TYR A 349 -2.53 6.37 -19.75
CA TYR A 349 -1.09 6.56 -19.52
C TYR A 349 -0.31 6.71 -20.82
N LEU A 350 -0.70 6.01 -21.89
CA LEU A 350 -0.16 6.25 -23.23
C LEU A 350 -0.46 7.68 -23.70
N GLY A 351 -1.70 8.15 -23.51
CA GLY A 351 -2.08 9.55 -23.74
C GLY A 351 -1.18 10.52 -22.98
N CYS A 352 -0.97 10.27 -21.68
CA CYS A 352 -0.06 11.06 -20.84
C CYS A 352 1.37 11.09 -21.38
N THR A 353 1.90 9.96 -21.84
CA THR A 353 3.26 9.87 -22.40
C THR A 353 3.40 10.75 -23.65
N TYR A 354 2.42 10.68 -24.56
CA TYR A 354 2.40 11.54 -25.74
C TYR A 354 2.27 13.02 -25.39
N THR A 355 1.36 13.37 -24.48
CA THR A 355 1.24 14.75 -23.98
C THR A 355 2.56 15.24 -23.39
N THR A 356 3.26 14.40 -22.63
CA THR A 356 4.56 14.74 -22.02
C THR A 356 5.63 14.97 -23.08
N LEU A 357 5.71 14.12 -24.11
CA LEU A 357 6.67 14.28 -25.22
C LEU A 357 6.42 15.57 -26.01
N LEU A 358 5.15 15.86 -26.33
CA LEU A 358 4.75 17.07 -27.04
C LEU A 358 5.03 18.33 -26.21
N PHE A 359 4.70 18.30 -24.92
CA PHE A 359 5.07 19.35 -23.98
C PHE A 359 6.58 19.58 -23.95
N LEU A 360 7.38 18.52 -23.75
CA LEU A 360 8.84 18.63 -23.73
C LEU A 360 9.39 19.18 -25.04
N LYS A 361 8.83 18.79 -26.19
CA LYS A 361 9.23 19.33 -27.49
C LYS A 361 8.99 20.82 -27.55
N TYR A 362 7.77 21.25 -27.25
CA TYR A 362 7.41 22.66 -27.34
C TYR A 362 8.19 23.49 -26.33
N PHE A 363 8.27 23.01 -25.08
CA PHE A 363 8.98 23.65 -23.98
C PHE A 363 10.49 23.78 -24.25
N LEU A 364 11.12 22.79 -24.87
CA LEU A 364 12.56 22.87 -25.18
C LEU A 364 12.86 23.70 -26.42
N LEU A 365 12.05 23.60 -27.48
CA LEU A 365 12.31 24.27 -28.76
C LEU A 365 11.80 25.71 -28.80
N HIS A 366 10.53 25.93 -28.43
CA HIS A 366 9.87 27.23 -28.61
C HIS A 366 10.07 28.16 -27.43
N LYS A 367 10.18 27.63 -26.20
CA LYS A 367 10.48 28.43 -25.00
C LYS A 367 11.98 28.53 -24.70
N ASN A 368 12.82 27.79 -25.43
CA ASN A 368 14.28 27.82 -25.35
C ASN A 368 14.84 27.70 -23.92
N VAL A 369 14.24 26.83 -23.10
CA VAL A 369 14.47 26.79 -21.64
C VAL A 369 15.91 26.43 -21.23
N LEU A 370 16.67 25.78 -22.13
CA LEU A 370 18.08 25.45 -21.89
C LEU A 370 19.02 26.67 -21.99
N ALA A 371 18.58 27.74 -22.65
CA ALA A 371 19.36 28.95 -22.88
C ALA A 371 18.92 30.13 -21.98
N VAL A 372 18.09 29.88 -20.96
CA VAL A 372 17.61 30.95 -20.07
C VAL A 372 18.76 31.49 -19.22
N GLU A 373 18.93 32.81 -19.29
CA GLU A 373 19.95 33.57 -18.55
C GLU A 373 19.36 34.72 -17.73
N ASP A 374 18.17 35.22 -18.07
CA ASP A 374 17.52 36.26 -17.30
C ASP A 374 16.86 35.71 -16.02
N ASN A 375 16.86 36.55 -14.97
CA ASN A 375 16.44 36.13 -13.64
C ASN A 375 14.93 35.83 -13.55
N ASP A 376 14.08 36.62 -14.20
CA ASP A 376 12.62 36.49 -14.08
C ASP A 376 12.13 35.20 -14.74
N THR A 377 12.61 34.90 -15.95
CA THR A 377 12.32 33.65 -16.64
C THR A 377 12.87 32.45 -15.87
N MET A 378 14.05 32.58 -15.22
CA MET A 378 14.61 31.50 -14.39
C MET A 378 13.74 31.20 -13.16
N VAL A 379 13.14 32.23 -12.54
CA VAL A 379 12.22 32.05 -11.40
C VAL A 379 10.92 31.34 -11.84
N GLU A 380 10.34 31.73 -12.97
CA GLU A 380 9.17 31.05 -13.53
C GLU A 380 9.50 29.60 -13.93
N LEU A 381 10.61 29.38 -14.64
CA LEU A 381 11.10 28.06 -15.01
C LEU A 381 11.28 27.15 -13.78
N HIS A 382 11.86 27.71 -12.71
CA HIS A 382 11.99 27.01 -11.44
C HIS A 382 10.63 26.61 -10.86
N ALA A 383 9.63 27.50 -10.87
CA ALA A 383 8.29 27.19 -10.39
C ALA A 383 7.62 26.10 -11.22
N ILE A 384 7.73 26.15 -12.55
CA ILE A 384 7.18 25.11 -13.45
C ILE A 384 7.84 23.76 -13.15
N LEU A 385 9.18 23.70 -13.10
CA LEU A 385 9.90 22.44 -12.90
C LEU A 385 9.75 21.89 -11.48
N SER A 386 9.47 22.74 -10.48
CA SER A 386 9.16 22.33 -9.11
C SER A 386 7.80 21.64 -8.97
N ALA A 387 6.84 21.94 -9.85
CA ALA A 387 5.61 21.15 -9.96
C ALA A 387 5.78 19.99 -10.95
N GLY A 388 6.53 20.22 -12.03
CA GLY A 388 6.81 19.26 -13.10
C GLY A 388 7.44 17.97 -12.59
N LYS A 389 8.54 18.07 -11.86
CA LYS A 389 9.25 16.89 -11.34
C LYS A 389 8.34 16.00 -10.49
N PRO A 390 7.62 16.52 -9.47
CA PRO A 390 6.64 15.73 -8.72
C PRO A 390 5.56 15.09 -9.60
N TYR A 391 4.92 15.88 -10.46
CA TYR A 391 3.81 15.43 -11.28
C TYR A 391 4.21 14.28 -12.21
N PHE A 392 5.25 14.49 -13.02
CA PHE A 392 5.68 13.51 -14.02
C PHE A 392 6.33 12.27 -13.39
N SER A 393 6.98 12.39 -12.23
CA SER A 393 7.48 11.22 -11.51
C SER A 393 6.36 10.42 -10.84
N PHE A 394 5.35 11.07 -10.23
CA PHE A 394 4.21 10.35 -9.65
C PHE A 394 3.42 9.57 -10.72
N ILE A 395 3.10 10.20 -11.85
CA ILE A 395 2.32 9.53 -12.89
C ILE A 395 3.11 8.40 -13.56
N ALA A 396 4.44 8.55 -13.70
CA ALA A 396 5.30 7.47 -14.21
C ALA A 396 5.34 6.28 -13.25
N ARG A 397 5.47 6.50 -11.93
CA ARG A 397 5.40 5.43 -10.91
C ARG A 397 4.10 4.64 -11.05
N ASP A 398 2.97 5.34 -11.09
CA ASP A 398 1.64 4.72 -11.18
C ASP A 398 1.50 3.94 -12.49
N SER A 399 1.94 4.54 -13.61
CA SER A 399 1.94 3.88 -14.92
C SER A 399 2.79 2.60 -14.95
N ILE A 400 4.00 2.62 -14.38
CA ILE A 400 4.90 1.46 -14.38
C ILE A 400 4.29 0.33 -13.54
N GLN A 401 3.71 0.65 -12.39
CA GLN A 401 3.05 -0.33 -11.54
C GLN A 401 1.83 -0.94 -12.24
N GLU A 402 1.00 -0.12 -12.91
CA GLU A 402 -0.12 -0.60 -13.72
C GLU A 402 0.34 -1.48 -14.88
N CYS A 403 1.43 -1.13 -15.58
CA CYS A 403 2.01 -1.97 -16.63
C CYS A 403 2.42 -3.36 -16.12
N ARG A 404 3.05 -3.43 -14.94
CA ARG A 404 3.42 -4.70 -14.29
C ARG A 404 2.19 -5.54 -13.97
N GLU A 405 1.15 -4.92 -13.44
CA GLU A 405 -0.10 -5.61 -13.08
C GLU A 405 -0.91 -6.06 -14.28
N ALA A 406 -0.93 -5.27 -15.35
CA ALA A 406 -1.56 -5.61 -16.61
C ALA A 406 -0.91 -6.83 -17.29
N CYS A 407 0.38 -7.08 -17.01
CA CYS A 407 1.10 -8.28 -17.45
C CYS A 407 0.93 -9.49 -16.50
N ALA A 408 0.14 -9.38 -15.43
CA ALA A 408 -0.17 -10.44 -14.47
C ALA A 408 1.09 -11.19 -13.97
N GLY A 409 1.02 -12.53 -13.88
CA GLY A 409 2.14 -13.35 -13.39
C GLY A 409 3.40 -13.24 -14.25
N LEU A 410 3.27 -13.06 -15.57
CA LEU A 410 4.43 -12.90 -16.45
C LEU A 410 5.15 -11.56 -16.21
N GLY A 411 4.41 -10.51 -15.86
CA GLY A 411 4.97 -9.22 -15.45
C GLY A 411 5.74 -9.26 -14.12
N TYR A 412 5.63 -10.34 -13.35
CA TYR A 412 6.35 -10.53 -12.09
C TYR A 412 7.69 -11.26 -12.26
N LEU A 413 7.93 -11.89 -13.42
CA LEU A 413 9.21 -12.52 -13.73
C LEU A 413 10.28 -11.45 -13.94
N SER A 414 11.51 -11.69 -13.45
CA SER A 414 12.64 -10.77 -13.65
C SER A 414 12.93 -10.51 -15.13
N VAL A 415 12.78 -11.54 -15.98
CA VAL A 415 12.95 -11.48 -17.44
C VAL A 415 11.91 -10.61 -18.16
N SER A 416 10.83 -10.19 -17.49
CA SER A 416 9.91 -9.18 -18.02
C SER A 416 10.52 -7.77 -18.02
N GLY A 417 11.54 -7.51 -17.20
CA GLY A 417 12.17 -6.19 -17.03
C GLY A 417 11.35 -5.19 -16.19
N LEU A 418 10.03 -5.38 -16.03
CA LEU A 418 9.14 -4.42 -15.37
C LEU A 418 9.48 -4.18 -13.89
N GLY A 419 9.97 -5.22 -13.19
CA GLY A 419 10.43 -5.08 -11.80
C GLY A 419 11.64 -4.17 -11.64
N VAL A 420 12.62 -4.26 -12.56
CA VAL A 420 13.81 -3.41 -12.57
C VAL A 420 13.44 -1.97 -12.91
N ILE A 421 12.60 -1.78 -13.94
CA ILE A 421 12.10 -0.46 -14.36
C ILE A 421 11.42 0.25 -13.19
N ARG A 422 10.56 -0.46 -12.44
CA ARG A 422 9.88 0.08 -11.26
C ARG A 422 10.88 0.49 -10.18
N ASN A 423 11.73 -0.44 -9.75
CA ASN A 423 12.66 -0.21 -8.65
C ASN A 423 13.66 0.92 -8.96
N ASP A 424 14.13 1.02 -10.20
CA ASP A 424 15.06 2.08 -10.62
C ASP A 424 14.37 3.45 -10.72
N HIS A 425 13.07 3.47 -11.08
CA HIS A 425 12.30 4.71 -11.19
C HIS A 425 12.00 5.35 -9.83
N ASP A 426 11.76 4.54 -8.78
CA ASP A 426 11.33 5.03 -7.45
C ASP A 426 12.25 6.11 -6.86
N ALA A 427 13.55 6.08 -7.16
CA ALA A 427 14.49 7.13 -6.73
C ALA A 427 14.10 8.54 -7.23
N ASN A 428 13.45 8.63 -8.40
CA ASN A 428 12.98 9.87 -9.01
C ASN A 428 11.91 10.58 -8.17
N LEU A 429 11.25 9.90 -7.24
CA LEU A 429 10.29 10.49 -6.33
C LEU A 429 10.96 11.33 -5.23
N THR A 430 12.25 11.07 -4.98
CA THR A 430 12.95 11.55 -3.77
C THR A 430 14.12 12.49 -4.07
N PHE A 431 15.04 12.10 -4.96
CA PHE A 431 16.23 12.94 -5.23
C PHE A 431 15.88 14.21 -6.03
N GLU A 432 16.84 15.14 -6.15
CA GLU A 432 16.63 16.45 -6.82
C GLU A 432 15.46 17.29 -6.22
N GLY A 433 15.12 16.97 -4.96
CA GLY A 433 14.05 17.59 -4.17
C GLY A 433 12.89 16.61 -3.93
N ASP A 434 12.53 16.41 -2.66
CA ASP A 434 11.36 15.62 -2.29
C ASP A 434 10.10 16.17 -2.99
N ASN A 435 9.29 15.26 -3.53
CA ASN A 435 8.14 15.64 -4.33
C ASN A 435 7.14 16.52 -3.58
N ASN A 436 6.87 16.27 -2.30
CA ASN A 436 5.90 17.02 -1.53
C ASN A 436 6.43 18.40 -1.10
N VAL A 437 7.74 18.50 -0.84
CA VAL A 437 8.40 19.78 -0.55
C VAL A 437 8.46 20.66 -1.80
N LEU A 438 8.74 20.10 -2.98
CA LEU A 438 8.87 20.86 -4.21
C LEU A 438 7.59 21.56 -4.65
N LEU A 439 6.42 20.92 -4.49
CA LEU A 439 5.13 21.55 -4.80
C LEU A 439 4.92 22.87 -4.02
N GLN A 440 5.53 23.00 -2.84
CA GLN A 440 5.46 24.24 -2.07
C GLN A 440 6.21 25.40 -2.75
N GLN A 441 7.24 25.12 -3.54
CA GLN A 441 7.99 26.17 -4.26
C GLN A 441 7.09 26.83 -5.31
N THR A 442 6.34 26.04 -6.08
CA THR A 442 5.41 26.52 -7.10
C THR A 442 4.23 27.27 -6.48
N SER A 443 3.54 26.69 -5.49
CA SER A 443 2.38 27.35 -4.88
C SER A 443 2.74 28.68 -4.20
N ASN A 444 3.89 28.76 -3.52
CA ASN A 444 4.37 30.01 -2.94
C ASN A 444 4.67 31.09 -4.00
N TRP A 445 5.09 30.69 -5.19
CA TRP A 445 5.27 31.61 -6.32
C TRP A 445 3.92 32.08 -6.86
N LEU A 446 2.97 31.16 -7.06
CA LEU A 446 1.62 31.45 -7.57
C LEU A 446 0.83 32.43 -6.67
N LEU A 447 0.90 32.27 -5.35
CA LEU A 447 0.19 33.14 -4.40
C LEU A 447 0.50 34.64 -4.57
N LYS A 448 1.68 34.99 -5.13
CA LYS A 448 2.09 36.38 -5.33
C LYS A 448 1.24 37.11 -6.39
N TYR A 449 0.56 36.37 -7.26
CA TYR A 449 -0.17 36.93 -8.40
C TYR A 449 -1.65 37.22 -8.09
N TRP A 450 -2.26 36.57 -7.10
CA TRP A 450 -3.65 36.85 -6.75
C TRP A 450 -3.91 38.31 -6.32
N PRO A 451 -3.02 38.97 -5.53
CA PRO A 451 -3.14 40.41 -5.24
C PRO A 451 -3.18 41.31 -6.48
N LEU A 452 -2.49 40.91 -7.56
CA LEU A 452 -2.50 41.66 -8.82
C LEU A 452 -3.84 41.52 -9.54
N VAL A 453 -4.40 40.31 -9.55
CA VAL A 453 -5.73 40.01 -10.12
C VAL A 453 -6.82 40.85 -9.44
N ILE A 454 -6.89 40.83 -8.11
CA ILE A 454 -7.92 41.60 -7.38
C ILE A 454 -7.77 43.12 -7.56
N SER A 455 -6.53 43.58 -7.76
CA SER A 455 -6.21 44.99 -8.02
C SER A 455 -6.34 45.38 -9.49
N LYS A 456 -6.79 44.45 -10.36
CA LYS A 456 -6.86 44.62 -11.83
C LYS A 456 -5.55 45.09 -12.47
N LYS A 457 -4.41 44.69 -11.88
CA LYS A 457 -3.09 44.92 -12.46
C LYS A 457 -2.78 43.81 -13.46
N VAL A 458 -2.07 44.16 -14.52
CA VAL A 458 -1.67 43.21 -15.56
C VAL A 458 -0.78 42.13 -14.93
N VAL A 459 -1.19 40.87 -15.09
CA VAL A 459 -0.38 39.69 -14.80
C VAL A 459 0.32 39.28 -16.09
N LYS A 460 1.65 39.34 -16.09
CA LYS A 460 2.45 38.88 -17.22
C LYS A 460 3.55 37.96 -16.71
N SER A 461 3.69 36.81 -17.36
CA SER A 461 4.72 35.83 -17.06
C SER A 461 5.64 35.66 -18.28
N PRO A 462 6.98 35.65 -18.12
CA PRO A 462 7.91 35.52 -19.25
C PRO A 462 7.64 34.35 -20.20
N LEU A 463 7.25 33.19 -19.68
CA LEU A 463 6.90 32.00 -20.46
C LEU A 463 5.41 31.91 -20.80
N GLY A 464 4.60 32.90 -20.40
CA GLY A 464 3.17 32.97 -20.69
C GLY A 464 2.30 32.01 -19.87
N SER A 465 2.84 31.34 -18.84
CA SER A 465 2.14 30.32 -18.07
C SER A 465 1.00 30.86 -17.19
N LEU A 466 0.98 32.16 -16.93
CA LEU A 466 -0.01 32.84 -16.08
C LEU A 466 -0.80 33.93 -16.80
N ASP A 467 -0.61 34.12 -18.11
CA ASP A 467 -1.20 35.25 -18.83
C ASP A 467 -2.75 35.21 -18.85
N PHE A 468 -3.34 34.02 -18.73
CA PHE A 468 -4.80 33.84 -18.60
C PHE A 468 -5.36 34.44 -17.29
N LEU A 469 -4.51 34.69 -16.28
CA LEU A 469 -4.94 35.31 -15.02
C LEU A 469 -5.42 36.76 -15.21
N ASN A 470 -5.08 37.41 -16.32
CA ASN A 470 -5.65 38.72 -16.67
C ASN A 470 -7.19 38.67 -16.81
N SER A 471 -7.74 37.50 -17.16
CA SER A 471 -9.18 37.25 -17.26
C SER A 471 -9.70 36.40 -16.10
N ALA A 472 -8.93 36.24 -15.00
CA ALA A 472 -9.28 35.33 -13.91
C ALA A 472 -10.65 35.64 -13.27
N LEU A 473 -10.99 36.92 -13.11
CA LEU A 473 -12.28 37.33 -12.54
C LEU A 473 -13.46 36.94 -13.44
N ASP A 474 -13.29 37.06 -14.77
CA ASP A 474 -14.30 36.67 -15.76
C ASP A 474 -14.40 35.14 -15.86
N ILE A 475 -13.25 34.45 -15.88
CA ILE A 475 -13.17 32.99 -15.88
C ILE A 475 -13.94 32.42 -14.69
N LEU A 476 -13.79 32.97 -13.49
CA LEU A 476 -14.49 32.50 -12.28
C LEU A 476 -16.02 32.66 -12.34
N GLN A 477 -16.55 33.52 -13.22
CA GLN A 477 -18.00 33.65 -13.43
C GLN A 477 -18.57 32.58 -14.37
N LEU A 478 -17.72 31.89 -15.13
CA LEU A 478 -18.17 30.83 -16.03
C LEU A 478 -18.82 29.69 -15.24
N LYS A 479 -19.90 29.16 -15.81
CA LYS A 479 -20.62 27.98 -15.33
C LYS A 479 -20.60 26.90 -16.40
N PHE A 480 -20.80 25.66 -15.98
CA PHE A 480 -20.94 24.54 -16.89
C PHE A 480 -22.23 24.66 -17.70
N GLU A 481 -22.09 24.63 -19.02
CA GLU A 481 -23.20 24.51 -19.95
C GLU A 481 -23.18 23.12 -20.56
N VAL A 482 -24.36 22.52 -20.72
CA VAL A 482 -24.48 21.20 -21.35
C VAL A 482 -24.13 21.33 -22.83
N VAL A 483 -23.10 20.61 -23.24
CA VAL A 483 -22.59 20.59 -24.63
C VAL A 483 -22.58 19.15 -25.16
N PRO A 484 -22.59 18.95 -26.50
CA PRO A 484 -22.34 17.65 -27.09
C PRO A 484 -21.03 17.03 -26.59
N LEU A 485 -20.98 15.70 -26.50
CA LEU A 485 -19.80 14.98 -25.97
C LEU A 485 -18.52 15.33 -26.74
N GLU A 486 -18.60 15.46 -28.06
CA GLU A 486 -17.50 15.87 -28.94
C GLU A 486 -16.94 17.25 -28.61
N GLU A 487 -17.80 18.18 -28.19
CA GLU A 487 -17.38 19.52 -27.77
C GLU A 487 -16.82 19.51 -26.36
N PHE A 488 -17.35 18.66 -25.47
CA PHE A 488 -16.90 18.51 -24.09
C PHE A 488 -15.43 18.12 -24.01
N TYR A 489 -15.02 17.05 -24.71
CA TYR A 489 -13.63 16.60 -24.70
C TYR A 489 -12.72 17.34 -25.68
N SER A 490 -13.17 18.42 -26.35
CA SER A 490 -12.29 19.21 -27.20
C SER A 490 -11.19 19.88 -26.37
N LEU A 491 -9.94 19.88 -26.83
CA LEU A 491 -8.81 20.47 -26.11
C LEU A 491 -9.07 21.94 -25.71
N ARG A 492 -9.72 22.70 -26.58
CA ARG A 492 -10.11 24.09 -26.32
C ARG A 492 -11.00 24.21 -25.07
N ASN A 493 -12.01 23.35 -24.92
CA ASN A 493 -12.90 23.41 -23.77
C ASN A 493 -12.26 22.82 -22.51
N ILE A 494 -11.48 21.74 -22.65
CA ILE A 494 -10.72 21.18 -21.52
C ILE A 494 -9.75 22.21 -20.93
N CYS A 495 -9.02 22.95 -21.78
CA CYS A 495 -8.16 24.05 -21.33
C CYS A 495 -8.92 25.10 -20.51
N LYS A 496 -10.16 25.44 -20.89
CA LYS A 496 -11.01 26.36 -20.10
C LYS A 496 -11.39 25.76 -18.74
N TYR A 497 -11.69 24.46 -18.68
CA TYR A 497 -12.00 23.78 -17.41
C TYR A 497 -10.80 23.84 -16.45
N TYR A 498 -9.59 23.59 -16.95
CA TYR A 498 -8.37 23.70 -16.15
C TYR A 498 -8.05 25.15 -15.76
N GLN A 499 -8.20 26.13 -16.66
CA GLN A 499 -8.00 27.53 -16.32
C GLN A 499 -8.97 28.00 -15.23
N TRP A 500 -10.24 27.58 -15.30
CA TRP A 500 -11.22 27.80 -14.23
C TRP A 500 -10.75 27.18 -12.92
N LEU A 501 -10.33 25.91 -12.94
CA LEU A 501 -9.85 25.18 -11.77
C LEU A 501 -8.64 25.87 -11.11
N VAL A 502 -7.67 26.34 -11.91
CA VAL A 502 -6.49 27.06 -11.42
C VAL A 502 -6.88 28.40 -10.80
N CYS A 503 -7.76 29.17 -11.45
CA CYS A 503 -8.27 30.43 -10.90
C CYS A 503 -8.99 30.19 -9.55
N TYR A 504 -9.84 29.17 -9.48
CA TYR A 504 -10.58 28.82 -8.27
C TYR A 504 -9.63 28.40 -7.14
N LEU A 505 -8.71 27.49 -7.41
CA LEU A 505 -7.72 27.03 -6.43
C LEU A 505 -6.78 28.14 -5.99
N LEU A 506 -6.38 29.05 -6.89
CA LEU A 506 -5.51 30.18 -6.55
C LEU A 506 -6.22 31.15 -5.61
N LYS A 507 -7.46 31.54 -5.94
CA LYS A 507 -8.31 32.36 -5.08
C LYS A 507 -8.47 31.73 -3.70
N ARG A 508 -8.97 30.49 -3.67
CA ARG A 508 -9.24 29.74 -2.44
C ARG A 508 -7.97 29.60 -1.58
N SER A 509 -6.85 29.27 -2.19
CA SER A 509 -5.57 29.11 -1.48
C SER A 509 -5.09 30.44 -0.90
N TYR A 510 -5.21 31.53 -1.65
CA TYR A 510 -4.86 32.87 -1.17
C TYR A 510 -5.76 33.28 0.00
N GLU A 511 -7.08 33.17 -0.14
CA GLU A 511 -8.05 33.50 0.91
C GLU A 511 -7.81 32.68 2.18
N LYS A 512 -7.43 31.39 2.04
CA LYS A 512 -7.08 30.55 3.18
C LYS A 512 -5.83 31.06 3.91
N VAL A 513 -4.78 31.43 3.16
CA VAL A 513 -3.55 31.98 3.75
C VAL A 513 -3.84 33.32 4.42
N GLU A 514 -4.55 34.22 3.74
CA GLU A 514 -4.92 35.54 4.26
C GLU A 514 -5.79 35.43 5.52
N TYR A 515 -6.78 34.52 5.52
CA TYR A 515 -7.62 34.25 6.69
C TYR A 515 -6.76 33.82 7.88
N LEU A 516 -5.83 32.88 7.68
CA LEU A 516 -4.95 32.42 8.75
C LEU A 516 -3.98 33.52 9.22
N GLU A 517 -3.49 34.38 8.32
CA GLU A 517 -2.65 35.54 8.68
C GLU A 517 -3.42 36.55 9.54
N LYS A 518 -4.73 36.74 9.28
CA LYS A 518 -5.56 37.69 10.02
C LYS A 518 -6.13 37.12 11.33
N THR A 519 -6.42 35.82 11.37
CA THR A 519 -7.14 35.18 12.49
C THR A 519 -6.26 34.39 13.44
N SER A 520 -5.03 34.05 13.04
CA SER A 520 -4.08 33.37 13.90
C SER A 520 -2.86 34.26 14.18
N ASN A 521 -2.44 34.34 15.43
CA ASN A 521 -1.11 34.87 15.78
C ASN A 521 0.01 33.85 15.46
N ALA A 522 -0.24 32.91 14.54
CA ALA A 522 0.69 31.84 14.23
C ALA A 522 1.84 32.37 13.35
N HIS A 523 3.05 31.87 13.59
CA HIS A 523 4.19 32.16 12.74
C HIS A 523 3.92 31.73 11.27
N LYS A 524 4.45 32.48 10.29
CA LYS A 524 4.25 32.23 8.84
C LYS A 524 4.50 30.79 8.41
N PHE A 525 5.43 30.10 9.08
CA PHE A 525 5.69 28.67 8.88
C PHE A 525 4.42 27.83 9.07
N TRP A 526 3.71 28.01 10.19
CA TRP A 526 2.51 27.25 10.52
C TRP A 526 1.32 27.60 9.62
N ILE A 527 1.23 28.87 9.22
CA ILE A 527 0.22 29.32 8.25
C ILE A 527 0.42 28.56 6.94
N LYS A 528 1.64 28.54 6.41
CA LYS A 528 1.96 27.79 5.19
C LYS A 528 1.70 26.31 5.35
N ASN A 529 2.07 25.71 6.48
CA ASN A 529 1.84 24.29 6.77
C ASN A 529 0.33 23.95 6.73
N LYS A 530 -0.49 24.72 7.45
CA LYS A 530 -1.96 24.56 7.51
C LYS A 530 -2.68 24.81 6.18
N SER A 531 -2.00 25.39 5.19
CA SER A 531 -2.54 25.66 3.86
C SER A 531 -2.08 24.65 2.79
N GLN A 532 -1.28 23.62 3.12
CA GLN A 532 -0.70 22.75 2.08
C GLN A 532 -1.71 21.78 1.45
N ILE A 533 -2.24 20.83 2.21
CA ILE A 533 -2.79 19.56 1.68
C ILE A 533 -3.93 19.75 0.67
N TYR A 534 -4.96 20.54 1.01
CA TYR A 534 -6.15 20.70 0.17
C TYR A 534 -6.18 22.00 -0.65
N ASN A 535 -5.20 22.88 -0.46
CA ASN A 535 -5.14 24.18 -1.14
C ASN A 535 -3.87 24.25 -2.01
N LEU A 536 -2.72 24.58 -1.40
CA LEU A 536 -1.50 24.89 -2.14
C LEU A 536 -0.95 23.71 -2.96
N ARG A 537 -1.06 22.48 -2.45
CA ARG A 537 -0.64 21.28 -3.20
C ARG A 537 -1.49 21.08 -4.46
N ASN A 538 -2.81 21.16 -4.32
CA ASN A 538 -3.76 21.00 -5.44
C ASN A 538 -3.58 22.11 -6.47
N LEU A 539 -3.35 23.36 -6.01
CA LEU A 539 -3.04 24.49 -6.88
C LEU A 539 -1.81 24.23 -7.75
N SER A 540 -0.71 23.72 -7.20
CA SER A 540 0.50 23.44 -7.99
C SER A 540 0.29 22.34 -9.04
N MET A 541 -0.46 21.29 -8.70
CA MET A 541 -0.76 20.20 -9.63
C MET A 541 -1.65 20.69 -10.78
N ALA A 542 -2.77 21.34 -10.46
CA ALA A 542 -3.71 21.87 -11.45
C ALA A 542 -3.07 22.94 -12.35
N TYR A 543 -2.20 23.80 -11.79
CA TYR A 543 -1.45 24.79 -12.56
C TYR A 543 -0.56 24.12 -13.61
N LEU A 544 0.22 23.11 -13.21
CA LEU A 544 1.08 22.41 -14.15
C LEU A 544 0.25 21.69 -15.22
N GLU A 545 -0.81 20.98 -14.84
CA GLU A 545 -1.69 20.30 -15.80
C GLU A 545 -2.25 21.29 -16.82
N SER A 546 -2.76 22.43 -16.37
CA SER A 546 -3.23 23.51 -17.25
C SER A 546 -2.16 23.99 -18.21
N PHE A 547 -0.94 24.24 -17.72
CA PHE A 547 0.17 24.73 -18.54
C PHE A 547 0.63 23.70 -19.57
N VAL A 548 0.77 22.43 -19.16
CA VAL A 548 1.14 21.32 -20.04
C VAL A 548 0.12 21.17 -21.18
N LEU A 549 -1.18 21.27 -20.88
CA LEU A 549 -2.24 21.17 -21.88
C LEU A 549 -2.24 22.35 -22.85
N GLN A 550 -2.05 23.57 -22.35
CA GLN A 550 -1.98 24.76 -23.20
C GLN A 550 -0.84 24.65 -24.22
N GLU A 551 0.37 24.32 -23.76
CA GLU A 551 1.55 24.23 -24.61
C GLU A 551 1.46 23.06 -25.60
N THR A 552 0.88 21.93 -25.16
CA THR A 552 0.64 20.77 -26.04
C THR A 552 -0.41 21.09 -27.11
N SER A 553 -1.49 21.80 -26.77
CA SER A 553 -2.53 22.19 -27.73
C SER A 553 -1.93 23.04 -28.87
N LEU A 554 -1.07 24.01 -28.53
CA LEU A 554 -0.39 24.85 -29.50
C LEU A 554 0.47 24.03 -30.46
N LEU A 555 1.19 23.02 -29.96
CA LEU A 555 1.99 22.16 -30.82
C LEU A 555 1.12 21.29 -31.73
N VAL A 556 0.05 20.68 -31.21
CA VAL A 556 -0.85 19.79 -31.98
C VAL A 556 -1.51 20.55 -33.14
N GLU A 557 -1.87 21.82 -32.94
CA GLU A 557 -2.42 22.70 -33.98
C GLU A 557 -1.45 22.96 -35.15
N THR A 558 -0.13 22.79 -34.96
CA THR A 558 0.84 22.97 -36.05
C THR A 558 0.96 21.76 -36.99
N SER A 559 0.36 20.61 -36.66
CA SER A 559 0.40 19.40 -37.50
C SER A 559 -0.32 19.63 -38.83
N ALA A 560 0.44 19.54 -39.93
CA ALA A 560 -0.11 19.64 -41.29
C ALA A 560 -0.94 18.41 -41.71
N SER A 561 -0.73 17.27 -41.04
CA SER A 561 -1.42 16.01 -41.33
C SER A 561 -2.70 15.88 -40.50
N THR A 562 -3.83 15.71 -41.19
CA THR A 562 -5.16 15.58 -40.57
C THR A 562 -5.29 14.32 -39.74
N SER A 563 -4.68 13.20 -40.16
CA SER A 563 -4.71 11.93 -39.42
C SER A 563 -3.88 12.02 -38.13
N ILE A 564 -2.68 12.60 -38.21
CA ILE A 564 -1.82 12.86 -37.04
C ILE A 564 -2.51 13.81 -36.06
N ASN A 565 -3.03 14.94 -36.57
CA ASN A 565 -3.73 15.90 -35.72
C ASN A 565 -4.91 15.25 -34.99
N LYS A 566 -5.68 14.38 -35.67
CA LYS A 566 -6.79 13.64 -35.08
C LYS A 566 -6.35 12.69 -33.95
N VAL A 567 -5.34 11.84 -34.18
CA VAL A 567 -4.89 10.87 -33.17
C VAL A 567 -4.23 11.56 -31.97
N LEU A 568 -3.46 12.63 -32.21
CA LEU A 568 -2.86 13.42 -31.14
C LEU A 568 -3.92 14.16 -30.31
N ASN A 569 -4.93 14.75 -30.95
CA ASN A 569 -6.06 15.35 -30.23
C ASN A 569 -6.77 14.32 -29.35
N GLN A 570 -7.00 13.10 -29.84
CA GLN A 570 -7.63 12.04 -29.04
C GLN A 570 -6.76 11.62 -27.83
N LEU A 571 -5.45 11.46 -28.02
CA LEU A 571 -4.52 11.10 -26.94
C LEU A 571 -4.45 12.17 -25.85
N VAL A 572 -4.26 13.43 -26.26
CA VAL A 572 -4.15 14.56 -25.33
C VAL A 572 -5.48 14.78 -24.62
N SER A 573 -6.61 14.70 -25.34
CA SER A 573 -7.93 14.84 -24.75
C SER A 573 -8.21 13.73 -23.75
N LEU A 574 -7.89 12.47 -24.07
CA LEU A 574 -8.07 11.32 -23.18
C LEU A 574 -7.32 11.53 -21.86
N TYR A 575 -6.03 11.85 -21.94
CA TYR A 575 -5.24 12.16 -20.77
C TYR A 575 -5.83 13.32 -19.97
N ALA A 576 -6.22 14.40 -20.65
CA ALA A 576 -6.70 15.60 -20.02
C ALA A 576 -8.01 15.39 -19.25
N VAL A 577 -9.00 14.69 -19.83
CA VAL A 577 -10.26 14.35 -19.14
C VAL A 577 -10.05 13.29 -18.06
N TRP A 578 -9.16 12.32 -18.28
CA TRP A 578 -8.83 11.29 -17.29
C TRP A 578 -8.14 11.91 -16.05
N SER A 579 -7.24 12.87 -16.24
CA SER A 579 -6.65 13.59 -15.10
C SER A 579 -7.66 14.55 -14.45
N LEU A 580 -8.54 15.18 -15.24
CA LEU A 580 -9.58 16.08 -14.74
C LEU A 580 -10.57 15.37 -13.81
N GLN A 581 -10.82 14.07 -14.04
CA GLN A 581 -11.66 13.22 -13.19
C GLN A 581 -11.24 13.31 -11.70
N LYS A 582 -9.94 13.45 -11.41
CA LYS A 582 -9.39 13.55 -10.04
C LYS A 582 -9.79 14.84 -9.32
N HIS A 583 -10.24 15.86 -10.07
CA HIS A 583 -10.55 17.20 -9.58
C HIS A 583 -12.05 17.52 -9.58
N VAL A 584 -12.91 16.56 -9.97
CA VAL A 584 -14.37 16.77 -10.13
C VAL A 584 -15.01 17.41 -8.90
N SER A 585 -14.65 16.99 -7.69
CA SER A 585 -15.20 17.55 -6.45
C SER A 585 -14.99 19.06 -6.30
N LEU A 586 -13.88 19.59 -6.84
CA LEU A 586 -13.53 21.01 -6.76
C LEU A 586 -14.40 21.87 -7.69
N PHE A 587 -14.91 21.31 -8.78
CA PHE A 587 -15.85 21.99 -9.67
C PHE A 587 -17.22 22.18 -9.01
N TYR A 588 -17.66 21.21 -8.21
CA TYR A 588 -18.86 21.36 -7.37
C TYR A 588 -18.62 22.35 -6.23
N GLU A 589 -17.49 22.24 -5.51
CA GLU A 589 -17.16 23.12 -4.39
C GLU A 589 -17.06 24.60 -4.82
N GLY A 590 -16.44 24.88 -5.97
CA GLY A 590 -16.38 26.24 -6.52
C GLY A 590 -17.61 26.65 -7.31
N GLN A 591 -18.67 25.84 -7.30
CA GLN A 591 -19.94 26.11 -7.97
C GLN A 591 -19.80 26.33 -9.48
N TYR A 592 -18.80 25.73 -10.15
CA TYR A 592 -18.76 25.72 -11.62
C TYR A 592 -19.98 24.99 -12.17
N THR A 593 -20.37 23.90 -11.52
CA THR A 593 -21.50 23.06 -11.88
C THR A 593 -22.15 22.49 -10.63
N ASP A 594 -23.47 22.31 -10.69
CA ASP A 594 -24.29 21.49 -9.81
C ASP A 594 -24.88 20.28 -10.56
N SER A 595 -24.61 20.18 -11.87
CA SER A 595 -25.19 19.16 -12.74
C SER A 595 -24.44 17.84 -12.62
N PRO A 596 -25.13 16.70 -12.46
CA PRO A 596 -24.50 15.38 -12.51
C PRO A 596 -24.01 15.02 -13.92
N LEU A 597 -24.36 15.80 -14.95
CA LEU A 597 -23.90 15.58 -16.32
C LEU A 597 -22.41 15.86 -16.50
N PHE A 598 -21.82 16.78 -15.73
CA PHE A 598 -20.40 17.11 -15.84
C PHE A 598 -19.48 15.90 -15.60
N PRO A 599 -19.55 15.19 -14.45
CA PRO A 599 -18.75 13.97 -14.24
C PRO A 599 -19.13 12.85 -15.21
N LYS A 600 -20.41 12.75 -15.60
CA LYS A 600 -20.85 11.73 -16.55
C LYS A 600 -20.21 11.91 -17.93
N LEU A 601 -20.12 13.15 -18.43
CA LEU A 601 -19.44 13.46 -19.69
C LEU A 601 -17.93 13.18 -19.61
N ILE A 602 -17.29 13.33 -18.44
CA ILE A 602 -15.90 12.92 -18.24
C ILE A 602 -15.76 11.41 -18.41
N GLU A 603 -16.57 10.61 -17.72
CA GLU A 603 -16.56 9.15 -17.80
C GLU A 603 -16.81 8.66 -19.24
N ASP A 604 -17.85 9.20 -19.89
CA ASP A 604 -18.23 8.82 -21.24
C ASP A 604 -17.14 9.21 -22.26
N SER A 605 -16.48 10.36 -22.07
CA SER A 605 -15.34 10.78 -22.89
C SER A 605 -14.15 9.82 -22.76
N ILE A 606 -13.82 9.40 -21.54
CA ILE A 606 -12.70 8.48 -21.28
C ILE A 606 -12.95 7.15 -21.99
N LEU A 607 -14.14 6.56 -21.81
CA LEU A 607 -14.48 5.27 -22.41
C LEU A 607 -14.51 5.34 -23.94
N LEU A 608 -15.09 6.41 -24.49
CA LEU A 608 -15.15 6.64 -25.94
C LEU A 608 -13.75 6.79 -26.55
N LEU A 609 -12.89 7.60 -25.93
CA LEU A 609 -11.55 7.84 -26.44
C LEU A 609 -10.65 6.61 -26.28
N CYS A 610 -10.76 5.86 -25.18
CA CYS A 610 -10.09 4.56 -25.04
C CYS A 610 -10.49 3.59 -26.17
N HIS A 611 -11.79 3.48 -26.44
CA HIS A 611 -12.29 2.62 -27.51
C HIS A 611 -11.79 3.04 -28.89
N ARG A 612 -11.81 4.35 -29.19
CA ARG A 612 -11.33 4.90 -30.47
C ARG A 612 -9.83 4.69 -30.67
N LEU A 613 -9.04 4.81 -29.60
CA LEU A 613 -7.58 4.67 -29.66
C LEU A 613 -7.11 3.20 -29.64
N LYS A 614 -7.93 2.25 -29.19
CA LYS A 614 -7.56 0.83 -29.05
C LYS A 614 -6.86 0.26 -30.30
N ASN A 615 -7.38 0.55 -31.50
CA ASN A 615 -6.81 0.05 -32.76
C ASN A 615 -5.48 0.71 -33.13
N GLU A 616 -5.18 1.88 -32.58
CA GLU A 616 -3.98 2.67 -32.84
C GLU A 616 -2.82 2.30 -31.89
N VAL A 617 -3.14 1.66 -30.75
CA VAL A 617 -2.23 1.46 -29.61
C VAL A 617 -0.87 0.85 -30.00
N VAL A 618 -0.86 -0.21 -30.81
CA VAL A 618 0.40 -0.89 -31.17
C VAL A 618 1.28 0.01 -32.04
N SER A 619 0.71 0.69 -33.03
CA SER A 619 1.43 1.63 -33.88
C SER A 619 1.92 2.85 -33.09
N LEU A 620 1.09 3.37 -32.17
CA LEU A 620 1.50 4.44 -31.27
C LEU A 620 2.70 4.01 -30.40
N VAL A 621 2.63 2.83 -29.80
CA VAL A 621 3.75 2.29 -29.02
C VAL A 621 5.00 2.15 -29.87
N ASP A 622 4.88 1.65 -31.11
CA ASP A 622 6.02 1.46 -32.01
C ASP A 622 6.70 2.79 -32.39
N VAL A 623 5.96 3.90 -32.48
CA VAL A 623 6.53 5.25 -32.70
C VAL A 623 7.48 5.68 -31.58
N ILE A 624 7.09 5.43 -30.34
CA ILE A 624 7.83 5.94 -29.16
C ILE A 624 8.78 4.91 -28.56
N ALA A 625 8.63 3.62 -28.87
CA ALA A 625 9.43 2.54 -28.32
C ALA A 625 10.95 2.77 -28.53
N PRO A 626 11.79 2.37 -27.56
CA PRO A 626 13.21 2.12 -27.79
C PRO A 626 13.42 0.92 -28.73
N PHE A 627 14.64 0.74 -29.22
CA PHE A 627 15.04 -0.48 -29.93
C PHE A 627 14.90 -1.72 -29.01
N ASP A 628 14.61 -2.89 -29.57
CA ASP A 628 14.32 -4.09 -28.76
C ASP A 628 15.50 -4.52 -27.85
N ASP A 629 16.75 -4.32 -28.30
CA ASP A 629 17.96 -4.55 -27.49
C ASP A 629 18.08 -3.63 -26.27
N ILE A 630 17.31 -2.54 -26.26
CA ILE A 630 17.16 -1.60 -25.14
C ILE A 630 15.93 -1.98 -24.29
N VAL A 631 14.83 -2.41 -24.92
CA VAL A 631 13.61 -2.86 -24.21
C VAL A 631 13.88 -4.09 -23.33
N ARG A 632 14.73 -5.02 -23.79
CA ARG A 632 15.25 -6.15 -22.97
C ARG A 632 14.18 -6.89 -22.17
N SER A 633 13.03 -7.11 -22.81
CA SER A 633 11.89 -7.78 -22.20
C SER A 633 11.35 -8.82 -23.15
N ILE A 634 11.16 -10.04 -22.64
CA ILE A 634 10.53 -11.12 -23.39
C ILE A 634 9.07 -10.80 -23.77
N LEU A 635 8.41 -9.91 -23.03
CA LEU A 635 7.01 -9.53 -23.25
C LEU A 635 6.88 -8.33 -24.19
N GLY A 636 7.92 -7.50 -24.27
CA GLY A 636 7.89 -6.22 -24.97
C GLY A 636 8.55 -6.21 -26.35
N HIS A 637 8.98 -7.36 -26.88
CA HIS A 637 9.68 -7.42 -28.16
C HIS A 637 8.75 -7.10 -29.35
N SER A 638 9.27 -6.42 -30.39
CA SER A 638 8.46 -5.89 -31.49
C SER A 638 7.87 -6.94 -32.46
N ASP A 639 8.34 -8.18 -32.41
CA ASP A 639 7.79 -9.29 -33.21
C ASP A 639 6.53 -9.93 -32.59
N GLY A 640 6.27 -9.68 -31.29
CA GLY A 640 5.15 -10.28 -30.56
C GLY A 640 5.35 -11.74 -30.15
N GLN A 641 6.54 -12.33 -30.36
CA GLN A 641 6.80 -13.77 -30.10
C GLN A 641 7.08 -14.06 -28.61
N ILE A 642 6.11 -13.73 -27.76
CA ILE A 642 6.29 -13.73 -26.30
C ILE A 642 6.50 -15.12 -25.72
N TYR A 643 5.85 -16.16 -26.24
CA TYR A 643 5.90 -17.50 -25.65
C TYR A 643 7.17 -18.24 -26.05
N SER A 644 7.62 -18.11 -27.30
CA SER A 644 8.91 -18.66 -27.72
C SER A 644 10.07 -18.03 -26.96
N ARG A 645 10.03 -16.71 -26.72
CA ARG A 645 11.06 -16.01 -25.93
C ARG A 645 11.03 -16.39 -24.46
N LEU A 646 9.84 -16.53 -23.86
CA LEU A 646 9.70 -17.02 -22.49
C LEU A 646 10.29 -18.42 -22.35
N PHE A 647 9.95 -19.33 -23.27
CA PHE A 647 10.51 -20.68 -23.28
C PHE A 647 12.03 -20.65 -23.40
N GLY A 648 12.57 -19.87 -24.34
CA GLY A 648 14.00 -19.65 -24.52
C GLY A 648 14.71 -19.15 -23.26
N ALA A 649 14.11 -18.19 -22.55
CA ALA A 649 14.67 -17.66 -21.31
C ALA A 649 14.71 -18.70 -20.18
N ILE A 650 13.69 -19.55 -20.06
CA ILE A 650 13.65 -20.59 -19.02
C ILE A 650 14.69 -21.68 -19.28
N ILE A 651 14.83 -22.16 -20.53
CA ILE A 651 15.79 -23.22 -20.88
C ILE A 651 17.25 -22.80 -20.74
N GLN A 652 17.54 -21.50 -20.76
CA GLN A 652 18.88 -20.95 -20.56
C GLN A 652 19.30 -20.89 -19.08
N VAL A 653 18.41 -21.17 -18.13
CA VAL A 653 18.73 -21.21 -16.69
C VAL A 653 18.94 -22.67 -16.28
N PRO A 654 20.18 -23.17 -16.19
CA PRO A 654 20.44 -24.58 -15.90
C PRO A 654 19.83 -25.03 -14.57
N GLU A 655 19.77 -24.11 -13.60
CA GLU A 655 19.22 -24.35 -12.28
C GLU A 655 17.71 -24.65 -12.32
N ALA A 656 16.98 -24.10 -13.30
CA ALA A 656 15.52 -24.22 -13.40
C ALA A 656 15.05 -25.67 -13.61
N PHE A 657 15.92 -26.55 -14.12
CA PHE A 657 15.62 -27.97 -14.33
C PHE A 657 16.46 -28.90 -13.44
N SER A 658 17.32 -28.32 -12.60
CA SER A 658 18.17 -29.08 -11.69
C SER A 658 17.51 -29.22 -10.32
N ASN A 659 17.87 -30.26 -9.57
CA ASN A 659 17.51 -30.33 -8.16
C ASN A 659 18.20 -29.19 -7.39
N ALA A 660 17.51 -28.61 -6.42
CA ALA A 660 18.09 -27.60 -5.55
C ALA A 660 19.40 -28.09 -4.90
N THR A 661 20.45 -27.27 -4.94
CA THR A 661 21.76 -27.61 -4.33
C THR A 661 21.66 -27.81 -2.81
N TRP A 662 20.70 -27.14 -2.18
CA TRP A 662 20.35 -27.25 -0.75
C TRP A 662 19.30 -28.35 -0.45
N LEU A 663 18.95 -29.19 -1.42
CA LEU A 663 17.98 -30.28 -1.21
C LEU A 663 18.41 -31.26 -0.09
N LYS A 664 19.72 -31.42 0.13
CA LYS A 664 20.25 -32.20 1.26
C LYS A 664 19.81 -31.65 2.62
N ASP A 665 19.71 -30.33 2.77
CA ASP A 665 19.27 -29.69 4.00
C ASP A 665 17.78 -29.96 4.24
N LEU A 666 16.99 -29.96 3.17
CA LEU A 666 15.58 -30.34 3.22
C LEU A 666 15.43 -31.83 3.57
N HIS A 667 16.14 -32.72 2.89
CA HIS A 667 16.10 -34.16 3.15
C HIS A 667 16.57 -34.52 4.57
N SER A 668 17.57 -33.80 5.10
CA SER A 668 18.03 -33.98 6.48
C SER A 668 16.95 -33.68 7.52
N LYS A 669 16.00 -32.80 7.19
CA LYS A 669 14.86 -32.42 8.05
C LYS A 669 13.63 -33.28 7.80
N LEU A 670 13.47 -33.84 6.59
CA LEU A 670 12.37 -34.75 6.25
C LEU A 670 12.65 -36.20 6.67
N GLY A 671 13.91 -36.60 6.85
CA GLY A 671 14.37 -37.97 7.11
C GLY A 671 14.37 -38.47 8.57
N LYS A 672 13.32 -38.21 9.37
CA LYS A 672 13.10 -38.89 10.68
C LYS A 672 11.65 -39.34 10.96
N ARG A 673 10.77 -39.36 9.96
CA ARG A 673 9.38 -39.85 10.11
C ARG A 673 9.03 -41.13 9.33
N GLY A 674 10.01 -41.90 8.87
CA GLY A 674 9.75 -43.18 8.20
C GLY A 674 10.98 -44.05 8.03
N ALA A 675 11.42 -44.70 9.10
CA ALA A 675 12.38 -45.80 9.03
C ALA A 675 12.00 -46.88 10.07
N LEU A 676 10.95 -47.63 9.74
CA LEU A 676 10.76 -49.01 10.18
C LEU A 676 10.46 -49.81 8.90
N GLY A 677 11.36 -50.73 8.55
CA GLY A 677 11.09 -51.76 7.53
C GLY A 677 11.96 -51.70 6.27
N HIS A 678 13.08 -52.42 6.35
CA HIS A 678 13.77 -53.16 5.27
C HIS A 678 14.55 -52.43 4.15
N GLY A 679 15.85 -52.74 4.12
CA GLY A 679 16.48 -53.43 2.98
C GLY A 679 17.36 -52.59 2.08
N GLU A 680 18.68 -52.66 2.30
CA GLU A 680 19.69 -52.25 1.32
C GLU A 680 19.53 -53.04 0.02
N HIS A 681 19.41 -52.33 -1.11
CA HIS A 681 20.02 -52.75 -2.37
C HIS A 681 20.36 -51.52 -3.21
N SER A 682 21.65 -51.29 -3.40
CA SER A 682 22.16 -50.40 -4.43
C SER A 682 22.07 -51.09 -5.80
N SER A 683 21.42 -50.47 -6.77
CA SER A 683 21.83 -50.55 -8.17
C SER A 683 21.16 -49.47 -9.00
N ARG A 684 21.97 -48.86 -9.87
CA ARG A 684 21.56 -48.05 -11.03
C ARG A 684 20.46 -48.76 -11.86
N LEU A 685 19.75 -47.92 -12.62
CA LEU A 685 18.96 -48.16 -13.84
C LEU A 685 17.43 -48.07 -13.74
N ASP A 686 16.89 -47.35 -14.75
CA ASP A 686 15.59 -47.48 -15.41
C ASP A 686 14.41 -46.57 -15.01
N ILE A 687 14.58 -45.27 -15.27
CA ILE A 687 13.47 -44.36 -15.64
C ILE A 687 13.11 -44.56 -17.14
N PHE A 688 12.81 -45.80 -17.55
CA PHE A 688 12.41 -46.09 -18.94
C PHE A 688 11.17 -46.99 -19.10
N ASN A 689 10.46 -47.36 -18.03
CA ASN A 689 9.30 -48.25 -18.12
C ASN A 689 7.97 -47.70 -17.56
N ALA A 690 7.76 -46.38 -17.57
CA ALA A 690 6.47 -45.75 -17.23
C ALA A 690 5.77 -45.07 -18.42
N ILE A 691 6.06 -45.47 -19.66
CA ILE A 691 5.45 -44.90 -20.89
C ILE A 691 4.55 -45.92 -21.63
N GLN A 692 4.23 -47.08 -21.04
CA GLN A 692 3.40 -48.10 -21.72
C GLN A 692 2.06 -48.48 -21.08
N ILE A 693 1.51 -47.65 -20.18
CA ILE A 693 0.13 -47.81 -19.68
C ILE A 693 -0.60 -46.46 -19.67
N PHE A 694 -0.65 -45.79 -20.83
CA PHE A 694 -1.57 -44.66 -21.09
C PHE A 694 -2.04 -44.65 -22.55
N ARG A 695 -2.29 -45.84 -23.12
CA ARG A 695 -3.17 -46.02 -24.29
C ARG A 695 -4.25 -47.00 -23.88
N LEU A 696 -5.51 -46.58 -23.99
CA LEU A 696 -6.75 -47.25 -23.55
C LEU A 696 -7.15 -46.91 -22.11
N ILE A 697 -7.81 -45.76 -21.96
CA ILE A 697 -9.08 -45.56 -21.26
C ILE A 697 -9.43 -44.07 -21.46
N GLU A 698 -10.55 -43.81 -22.13
CA GLU A 698 -11.18 -42.49 -22.14
C GLU A 698 -11.59 -42.14 -20.70
N LEU A 699 -11.04 -41.05 -20.15
CA LEU A 699 -11.50 -40.43 -18.90
C LEU A 699 -11.89 -38.97 -19.21
N PRO A 700 -13.02 -38.48 -18.67
CA PRO A 700 -13.60 -37.21 -19.06
C PRO A 700 -12.84 -36.00 -18.49
N LEU A 701 -13.11 -34.82 -19.08
CA LEU A 701 -12.59 -33.46 -18.86
C LEU A 701 -12.49 -32.91 -17.40
N GLY A 702 -12.53 -33.74 -16.36
CA GLY A 702 -12.50 -33.32 -14.96
C GLY A 702 -11.10 -33.03 -14.37
N CYS A 703 -10.04 -33.67 -14.87
CA CYS A 703 -8.74 -33.67 -14.17
C CYS A 703 -7.82 -32.48 -14.48
N LEU A 704 -8.01 -31.74 -15.59
CA LEU A 704 -7.27 -30.49 -15.82
C LEU A 704 -7.84 -29.30 -15.03
N SER A 705 -9.09 -29.41 -14.56
CA SER A 705 -9.75 -28.36 -13.77
C SER A 705 -9.25 -28.29 -12.34
N LEU A 706 -8.69 -29.38 -11.79
CA LEU A 706 -8.27 -29.42 -10.38
C LEU A 706 -6.93 -28.72 -10.16
N VAL A 707 -6.00 -28.82 -11.11
CA VAL A 707 -4.68 -28.16 -11.03
C VAL A 707 -4.79 -26.67 -11.36
N LEU A 708 -5.66 -26.27 -12.30
CA LEU A 708 -5.96 -24.85 -12.55
C LEU A 708 -6.80 -24.21 -11.42
N ARG A 709 -7.70 -24.93 -10.76
CA ARG A 709 -8.45 -24.40 -9.60
C ARG A 709 -7.58 -24.23 -8.36
N LEU A 710 -6.58 -25.09 -8.15
CA LEU A 710 -5.62 -24.92 -7.05
C LEU A 710 -4.67 -23.72 -7.27
N ALA A 711 -4.36 -23.36 -8.52
CA ALA A 711 -3.56 -22.16 -8.83
C ALA A 711 -4.37 -20.85 -8.91
N LEU A 712 -5.69 -20.93 -9.16
CA LEU A 712 -6.58 -19.77 -9.19
C LEU A 712 -7.17 -19.39 -7.82
N LEU A 713 -7.17 -20.31 -6.84
CA LEU A 713 -7.65 -20.02 -5.48
C LEU A 713 -6.59 -19.37 -4.57
N SER A 714 -5.31 -19.35 -4.96
CA SER A 714 -4.25 -18.70 -4.17
C SER A 714 -3.98 -17.23 -4.55
N ASN A 715 -4.72 -16.64 -5.50
CA ASN A 715 -4.43 -15.30 -6.04
C ASN A 715 -5.51 -14.23 -5.79
N ASN A 716 -6.49 -14.48 -4.90
CA ASN A 716 -7.58 -13.53 -4.64
C ASN A 716 -7.66 -12.96 -3.22
N HIS A 717 -6.55 -12.94 -2.48
CA HIS A 717 -6.48 -12.19 -1.22
C HIS A 717 -5.14 -11.46 -1.07
N ILE A 718 -5.04 -10.28 -1.68
CA ILE A 718 -4.25 -9.20 -1.06
C ILE A 718 -5.05 -8.80 0.19
N LEU A 719 -4.97 -9.60 1.25
CA LEU A 719 -5.45 -9.18 2.56
C LEU A 719 -4.55 -8.03 2.98
N LYS A 720 -5.15 -6.87 3.25
CA LYS A 720 -4.50 -5.83 4.07
C LYS A 720 -3.96 -6.54 5.31
N HIS A 721 -2.67 -6.40 5.59
CA HIS A 721 -1.97 -7.25 6.56
C HIS A 721 -2.62 -7.25 7.96
N GLU A 722 -3.35 -6.20 8.33
CA GLU A 722 -4.09 -6.01 9.59
C GLU A 722 -5.40 -6.82 9.69
N LYS A 723 -5.86 -7.46 8.60
CA LYS A 723 -7.07 -8.29 8.56
C LYS A 723 -6.80 -9.80 8.61
N ASN A 724 -5.54 -10.20 8.74
CA ASN A 724 -5.19 -11.61 8.92
C ASN A 724 -5.28 -11.97 10.42
N PRO A 725 -6.14 -12.92 10.83
CA PRO A 725 -6.26 -13.30 12.23
C PRO A 725 -5.05 -14.07 12.78
N ASN A 726 -4.11 -14.52 11.95
CA ASN A 726 -2.90 -15.26 12.36
C ASN A 726 -3.19 -16.65 12.97
N TRP A 727 -4.32 -17.26 12.61
CA TRP A 727 -4.72 -18.61 13.03
C TRP A 727 -3.86 -19.71 12.39
N TRP A 728 -3.83 -20.88 13.02
CA TRP A 728 -3.41 -22.10 12.34
C TRP A 728 -4.44 -22.51 11.28
N THR A 729 -3.96 -23.06 10.17
CA THR A 729 -4.75 -23.27 8.95
C THR A 729 -5.95 -24.20 9.14
N ASN A 730 -5.92 -25.11 10.11
CA ASN A 730 -6.98 -26.07 10.40
C ASN A 730 -7.99 -25.62 11.46
N ARG A 731 -7.92 -24.35 11.91
CA ARG A 731 -8.81 -23.83 12.94
C ARG A 731 -9.56 -22.60 12.44
N ASN A 732 -10.73 -22.38 13.03
CA ASN A 732 -11.53 -21.17 12.87
C ASN A 732 -12.26 -20.86 14.18
N SER A 733 -12.88 -19.68 14.21
CA SER A 733 -13.69 -19.17 15.32
C SER A 733 -12.89 -18.69 16.54
N ILE A 734 -13.35 -17.56 17.07
CA ILE A 734 -12.87 -16.94 18.30
C ILE A 734 -13.87 -17.26 19.41
N VAL A 735 -13.40 -17.55 20.62
CA VAL A 735 -14.24 -17.55 21.83
C VAL A 735 -13.94 -16.31 22.67
N HIS A 736 -14.95 -15.61 23.16
CA HIS A 736 -14.79 -14.54 24.13
C HIS A 736 -14.90 -15.13 25.53
N LEU A 737 -13.77 -15.32 26.22
CA LEU A 737 -13.73 -15.78 27.61
C LEU A 737 -13.85 -14.55 28.54
N PHE A 738 -15.07 -14.07 28.68
CA PHE A 738 -15.38 -12.81 29.35
C PHE A 738 -15.18 -12.91 30.87
N GLU A 739 -14.37 -12.02 31.44
CA GLU A 739 -14.02 -11.94 32.88
C GLU A 739 -13.23 -13.14 33.45
N TRP A 740 -12.70 -14.05 32.63
CA TRP A 740 -11.91 -15.17 33.15
C TRP A 740 -10.55 -14.72 33.70
N LYS A 741 -10.01 -15.48 34.66
CA LYS A 741 -8.61 -15.32 35.10
C LYS A 741 -7.66 -15.80 34.02
N TRP A 742 -6.51 -15.14 33.88
CA TRP A 742 -5.51 -15.51 32.88
C TRP A 742 -4.95 -16.92 33.11
N LYS A 743 -4.78 -17.33 34.37
CA LYS A 743 -4.39 -18.71 34.69
C LYS A 743 -5.40 -19.76 34.25
N ASP A 744 -6.69 -19.47 34.39
CA ASP A 744 -7.77 -20.37 33.98
C ASP A 744 -7.86 -20.44 32.44
N ILE A 745 -7.68 -19.30 31.77
CA ILE A 745 -7.58 -19.23 30.30
C ILE A 745 -6.40 -20.07 29.78
N ALA A 746 -5.24 -19.98 30.42
CA ALA A 746 -4.06 -20.76 30.04
C ALA A 746 -4.33 -22.27 30.11
N ASN A 747 -4.99 -22.72 31.19
CA ASN A 747 -5.41 -24.11 31.33
C ASN A 747 -6.49 -24.48 30.29
N GLU A 748 -7.44 -23.60 30.02
CA GLU A 748 -8.52 -23.81 29.05
C GLU A 748 -7.97 -23.99 27.62
N CYS A 749 -6.96 -23.20 27.23
CA CYS A 749 -6.23 -23.36 25.98
C CYS A 749 -5.66 -24.76 25.81
N GLU A 750 -5.00 -25.27 26.84
CA GLU A 750 -4.29 -26.54 26.83
C GLU A 750 -5.22 -27.75 27.01
N GLN A 751 -6.24 -27.65 27.85
CA GLN A 751 -7.05 -28.80 28.25
C GLN A 751 -8.29 -28.99 27.39
N PHE A 752 -8.75 -27.94 26.69
CA PHE A 752 -10.02 -28.00 25.97
C PHE A 752 -9.97 -27.35 24.58
N LEU A 753 -9.65 -26.05 24.51
CA LEU A 753 -9.81 -25.28 23.26
C LEU A 753 -8.97 -25.84 22.11
N GLN A 754 -7.72 -26.23 22.37
CA GLN A 754 -6.87 -26.83 21.34
C GLN A 754 -7.43 -28.14 20.76
N HIS A 755 -8.14 -28.92 21.59
CA HIS A 755 -8.69 -30.23 21.23
C HIS A 755 -10.01 -30.12 20.47
N LYS A 756 -10.79 -29.07 20.73
CA LYS A 756 -12.05 -28.79 20.02
C LYS A 756 -11.84 -27.94 18.76
N GLY A 757 -10.65 -27.36 18.57
CA GLY A 757 -10.25 -26.68 17.35
C GLY A 757 -10.60 -25.19 17.30
N TYR A 758 -10.73 -24.53 18.45
CA TYR A 758 -10.85 -23.07 18.52
C TYR A 758 -9.57 -22.38 18.05
N ALA A 759 -9.70 -21.30 17.27
CA ALA A 759 -8.57 -20.62 16.68
C ALA A 759 -7.98 -19.50 17.55
N GLY A 760 -8.79 -18.89 18.41
CA GLY A 760 -8.33 -17.86 19.32
C GLY A 760 -9.35 -17.42 20.37
N ILE A 761 -8.92 -16.50 21.22
CA ILE A 761 -9.64 -16.02 22.38
C ILE A 761 -9.71 -14.50 22.35
N GLN A 762 -10.91 -13.93 22.45
CA GLN A 762 -11.08 -12.53 22.87
C GLN A 762 -11.06 -12.48 24.40
N LEU A 763 -10.31 -11.54 24.97
CA LEU A 763 -10.21 -11.30 26.42
C LEU A 763 -10.94 -10.02 26.80
N SER A 764 -11.42 -9.92 28.05
CA SER A 764 -11.76 -8.62 28.66
C SER A 764 -10.56 -7.66 28.65
N PRO A 765 -10.78 -6.33 28.78
CA PRO A 765 -9.71 -5.34 28.88
C PRO A 765 -8.61 -5.72 29.87
N VAL A 766 -7.36 -5.44 29.53
CA VAL A 766 -6.19 -5.82 30.36
C VAL A 766 -5.59 -4.64 31.12
N SER A 767 -5.96 -3.42 30.74
CA SER A 767 -5.57 -2.18 31.41
C SER A 767 -6.18 -2.11 32.81
N GLU A 768 -5.43 -1.53 33.74
CA GLU A 768 -5.90 -1.24 35.09
C GLU A 768 -7.18 -0.41 35.04
N ASN A 769 -8.19 -0.91 35.72
CA ASN A 769 -9.53 -0.36 35.70
C ASN A 769 -9.95 0.15 37.08
N LEU A 770 -11.01 0.96 37.12
CA LEU A 770 -11.60 1.45 38.35
C LEU A 770 -12.05 0.28 39.24
N ALA A 771 -11.78 0.36 40.54
CA ALA A 771 -12.25 -0.62 41.52
C ALA A 771 -13.43 -0.04 42.31
N LEU A 772 -14.64 -0.51 42.03
CA LEU A 772 -15.85 -0.13 42.77
C LEU A 772 -16.19 -1.16 43.85
N PRO A 773 -16.88 -0.76 44.94
CA PRO A 773 -17.20 -1.67 46.05
C PRO A 773 -17.96 -2.94 45.64
N ASP A 774 -18.90 -2.83 44.70
CA ASP A 774 -19.76 -3.95 44.25
C ASP A 774 -19.20 -4.66 43.02
N HIS A 775 -18.03 -4.25 42.52
CA HIS A 775 -17.32 -4.85 41.38
C HIS A 775 -18.18 -5.23 40.16
N PRO A 776 -19.02 -4.31 39.64
CA PRO A 776 -19.84 -4.58 38.46
C PRO A 776 -18.94 -4.93 37.26
N TRP A 777 -19.46 -5.68 36.29
CA TRP A 777 -18.62 -6.11 35.15
C TRP A 777 -18.11 -4.93 34.32
N TRP A 778 -18.91 -3.87 34.17
CA TRP A 778 -18.60 -2.74 33.29
C TRP A 778 -17.48 -1.85 33.84
N GLU A 779 -17.13 -1.95 35.12
CA GLU A 779 -15.97 -1.20 35.65
C GLU A 779 -14.68 -1.63 34.94
N ARG A 780 -14.65 -2.83 34.34
CA ARG A 780 -13.55 -3.33 33.52
C ARG A 780 -13.23 -2.44 32.33
N TYR A 781 -14.24 -1.72 31.84
CA TYR A 781 -14.17 -0.79 30.73
C TYR A 781 -13.95 0.66 31.20
N GLN A 782 -13.59 0.88 32.48
CA GLN A 782 -13.24 2.19 33.04
C GLN A 782 -11.73 2.28 33.31
N PRO A 783 -10.88 2.47 32.28
CA PRO A 783 -9.43 2.48 32.48
C PRO A 783 -8.99 3.66 33.34
N VAL A 784 -8.06 3.41 34.26
CA VAL A 784 -7.39 4.44 35.09
C VAL A 784 -5.91 4.58 34.75
N SER A 785 -5.31 3.51 34.23
CA SER A 785 -3.93 3.46 33.75
C SER A 785 -3.78 2.39 32.67
N TYR A 786 -2.61 2.32 32.04
CA TYR A 786 -2.26 1.25 31.10
C TYR A 786 -1.39 0.15 31.74
N GLN A 787 -1.34 0.07 33.07
CA GLN A 787 -0.72 -1.07 33.76
C GLN A 787 -1.56 -2.33 33.56
N ILE A 788 -0.90 -3.49 33.48
CA ILE A 788 -1.58 -4.78 33.30
C ILE A 788 -1.83 -5.40 34.68
N ILE A 789 -2.76 -4.81 35.44
CA ILE A 789 -3.14 -5.25 36.79
C ILE A 789 -4.64 -5.08 36.98
N THR A 790 -5.28 -6.18 37.35
CA THR A 790 -6.66 -6.41 36.96
C THR A 790 -7.24 -7.52 37.84
N ARG A 791 -8.57 -7.62 37.99
CA ARG A 791 -9.19 -8.76 38.70
C ARG A 791 -8.94 -10.15 38.07
N SER A 792 -8.45 -10.21 36.83
CA SER A 792 -8.04 -11.44 36.15
C SER A 792 -6.59 -11.89 36.45
N GLY A 793 -5.78 -11.02 37.07
CA GLY A 793 -4.35 -11.26 37.34
C GLY A 793 -3.46 -10.03 37.13
N ASN A 794 -2.14 -10.26 37.16
CA ASN A 794 -1.10 -9.26 36.87
C ASN A 794 -0.32 -9.59 35.57
N GLU A 795 0.55 -8.70 35.12
CA GLU A 795 1.31 -8.85 33.87
C GLU A 795 2.06 -10.19 33.72
N ALA A 796 2.57 -10.76 34.82
CA ALA A 796 3.25 -12.05 34.78
C ALA A 796 2.27 -13.19 34.49
N ASP A 797 1.09 -13.17 35.10
CA ASP A 797 0.01 -14.13 34.79
C ASP A 797 -0.47 -13.97 33.34
N PHE A 798 -0.54 -12.73 32.83
CA PHE A 798 -0.90 -12.44 31.44
C PHE A 798 0.13 -13.03 30.46
N LEU A 799 1.41 -12.79 30.69
CA LEU A 799 2.51 -13.32 29.87
C LEU A 799 2.59 -14.85 29.89
N ASP A 800 2.35 -15.49 31.04
CA ASP A 800 2.28 -16.95 31.12
C ASP A 800 1.14 -17.49 30.23
N MET A 801 -0.04 -16.88 30.33
CA MET A 801 -1.22 -17.25 29.55
C MET A 801 -1.00 -17.08 28.05
N THR A 802 -0.48 -15.93 27.60
CA THR A 802 -0.24 -15.70 26.16
C THR A 802 0.78 -16.68 25.60
N ARG A 803 1.84 -17.01 26.35
CA ARG A 803 2.84 -18.02 25.94
C ARG A 803 2.21 -19.40 25.76
N ARG A 804 1.47 -19.87 26.77
CA ARG A 804 0.86 -21.20 26.78
C ARG A 804 -0.20 -21.37 25.70
N CYS A 805 -1.08 -20.39 25.54
CA CYS A 805 -2.10 -20.41 24.49
C CYS A 805 -1.51 -20.38 23.08
N ASN A 806 -0.53 -19.50 22.82
CA ASN A 806 0.13 -19.46 21.51
C ASN A 806 0.89 -20.76 21.21
N ALA A 807 1.51 -21.41 22.20
CA ALA A 807 2.22 -22.68 22.02
C ALA A 807 1.31 -23.82 21.54
N VAL A 808 0.02 -23.80 21.90
CA VAL A 808 -0.98 -24.78 21.46
C VAL A 808 -1.83 -24.30 20.28
N GLY A 809 -1.44 -23.19 19.64
CA GLY A 809 -2.08 -22.66 18.43
C GLY A 809 -3.39 -21.92 18.66
N VAL A 810 -3.62 -21.40 19.87
CA VAL A 810 -4.79 -20.58 20.22
C VAL A 810 -4.32 -19.13 20.36
N ARG A 811 -4.76 -18.26 19.44
CA ARG A 811 -4.31 -16.85 19.38
C ARG A 811 -5.06 -15.96 20.36
N ILE A 812 -4.38 -14.96 20.92
CA ILE A 812 -4.96 -14.03 21.90
C ILE A 812 -5.32 -12.69 21.25
N TYR A 813 -6.56 -12.26 21.41
CA TYR A 813 -7.05 -10.94 21.02
C TYR A 813 -7.51 -10.18 22.26
N VAL A 814 -6.90 -9.03 22.51
CA VAL A 814 -7.22 -8.22 23.69
C VAL A 814 -8.29 -7.20 23.34
N ASP A 815 -9.36 -7.12 24.14
CA ASP A 815 -10.29 -6.01 24.11
C ASP A 815 -9.60 -4.77 24.70
N VAL A 816 -9.56 -3.65 23.97
CA VAL A 816 -8.83 -2.45 24.38
C VAL A 816 -9.75 -1.24 24.40
N VAL A 817 -9.69 -0.50 25.52
CA VAL A 817 -10.40 0.76 25.71
C VAL A 817 -9.39 1.89 25.56
N ILE A 818 -9.45 2.59 24.42
CA ILE A 818 -8.54 3.69 24.07
C ILE A 818 -9.30 4.97 23.69
N ASN A 819 -10.63 4.95 23.78
CA ASN A 819 -11.50 6.11 23.54
C ASN A 819 -11.48 7.10 24.71
N HIS A 820 -11.47 6.59 25.94
CA HIS A 820 -11.72 7.39 27.13
C HIS A 820 -10.93 6.86 28.34
N MET A 821 -10.89 7.67 29.40
CA MET A 821 -10.50 7.27 30.75
C MET A 821 -11.72 7.30 31.68
N THR A 822 -11.63 6.65 32.85
CA THR A 822 -12.75 6.53 33.81
C THR A 822 -13.42 7.87 34.13
N GLY A 823 -14.75 7.91 34.20
CA GLY A 823 -15.51 9.09 34.64
C GLY A 823 -15.76 9.10 36.15
N GLY A 824 -16.43 10.15 36.65
CA GLY A 824 -17.00 10.16 38.00
C GLY A 824 -16.36 11.14 39.00
N SER A 825 -16.29 10.73 40.27
CA SER A 825 -15.94 11.57 41.43
C SER A 825 -14.44 11.76 41.63
N THR A 826 -14.06 12.71 42.49
CA THR A 826 -12.66 12.95 42.88
C THR A 826 -12.03 11.74 43.58
N GLN A 827 -10.69 11.61 43.46
CA GLN A 827 -9.87 10.67 44.23
C GLN A 827 -10.25 9.18 44.09
N GLN A 828 -10.46 8.74 42.85
CA GLN A 828 -10.63 7.32 42.54
C GLN A 828 -9.29 6.58 42.57
N VAL A 829 -9.34 5.26 42.76
CA VAL A 829 -8.17 4.38 42.78
C VAL A 829 -8.45 3.17 41.90
N GLY A 830 -7.45 2.80 41.09
CA GLY A 830 -7.49 1.60 40.27
C GLY A 830 -7.27 0.31 41.03
N ALA A 831 -7.58 -0.80 40.38
CA ALA A 831 -7.33 -2.14 40.91
C ALA A 831 -5.84 -2.41 41.24
N GLY A 832 -4.90 -1.71 40.59
CA GLY A 832 -3.45 -1.76 40.84
C GLY A 832 -2.94 -0.66 41.77
N GLY A 833 -3.82 0.16 42.35
CA GLY A 833 -3.49 1.23 43.27
C GLY A 833 -3.18 2.58 42.60
N SER A 834 -3.34 2.72 41.28
CA SER A 834 -3.10 3.99 40.60
C SER A 834 -4.16 5.03 40.99
N PRO A 835 -3.76 6.24 41.43
CA PRO A 835 -4.72 7.30 41.73
C PRO A 835 -5.24 7.91 40.43
N ALA A 836 -6.51 8.32 40.43
CA ALA A 836 -7.15 9.06 39.36
C ALA A 836 -8.08 10.14 39.95
N ASP A 837 -8.11 11.32 39.32
CA ASP A 837 -9.12 12.34 39.58
C ASP A 837 -9.85 12.68 38.28
N PRO A 838 -10.94 11.96 37.97
CA PRO A 838 -11.76 12.21 36.79
C PRO A 838 -12.33 13.62 36.70
N THR A 839 -12.59 14.29 37.83
CA THR A 839 -13.21 15.62 37.81
C THR A 839 -12.26 16.68 37.26
N THR A 840 -10.96 16.51 37.53
CA THR A 840 -9.88 17.36 37.02
C THR A 840 -9.16 16.73 35.82
N GLN A 841 -9.65 15.57 35.33
CA GLN A 841 -9.07 14.81 34.23
C GLN A 841 -7.59 14.44 34.46
N SER A 842 -7.25 14.06 35.71
CA SER A 842 -5.89 13.70 36.10
C SER A 842 -5.71 12.19 36.24
N TYR A 843 -4.82 11.62 35.44
CA TYR A 843 -4.46 10.20 35.45
C TYR A 843 -2.93 10.05 35.48
N PRO A 844 -2.28 10.24 36.63
CA PRO A 844 -0.82 10.31 36.72
C PRO A 844 -0.10 9.01 36.30
N ALA A 845 -0.74 7.85 36.40
CA ALA A 845 -0.15 6.55 36.04
C ALA A 845 -0.05 6.30 34.52
N VAL A 846 -0.89 6.96 33.74
CA VAL A 846 -0.74 7.12 32.29
C VAL A 846 -0.79 8.62 32.05
N PRO A 847 0.32 9.36 32.27
CA PRO A 847 0.37 10.77 32.71
C PRO A 847 -0.42 11.74 31.81
N TYR A 848 -1.74 11.66 31.93
CA TYR A 848 -2.75 12.42 31.22
C TYR A 848 -3.30 13.45 32.19
N SER A 849 -3.57 14.60 31.63
CA SER A 849 -4.10 15.79 32.28
C SER A 849 -5.31 16.28 31.49
N SER A 850 -5.98 17.32 31.96
CA SER A 850 -7.07 17.97 31.23
C SER A 850 -6.72 18.39 29.78
N TRP A 851 -5.43 18.52 29.45
CA TRP A 851 -4.97 18.84 28.10
C TRP A 851 -5.09 17.68 27.12
N ASP A 852 -5.28 16.45 27.60
CA ASP A 852 -5.26 15.22 26.80
C ASP A 852 -6.66 14.75 26.38
N PHE A 853 -7.69 15.47 26.83
CA PHE A 853 -9.09 15.16 26.58
C PHE A 853 -9.71 16.19 25.64
N HIS A 854 -10.81 15.81 24.99
CA HIS A 854 -11.67 16.75 24.30
C HIS A 854 -12.35 17.70 25.29
N LYS A 855 -12.86 18.81 24.78
CA LYS A 855 -13.66 19.73 25.60
C LYS A 855 -14.89 19.00 26.11
N SER A 856 -15.10 19.03 27.43
CA SER A 856 -16.21 18.31 28.06
C SER A 856 -17.59 18.69 27.47
N CYS A 857 -18.26 17.70 26.91
CA CYS A 857 -19.67 17.71 26.47
C CYS A 857 -20.26 16.29 26.65
N SER A 858 -21.58 16.15 26.58
CA SER A 858 -22.27 14.85 26.61
C SER A 858 -22.75 14.47 25.22
N ILE A 859 -22.86 13.17 24.95
CA ILE A 859 -23.54 12.66 23.75
C ILE A 859 -25.04 12.59 24.04
N GLU A 860 -25.85 13.23 23.21
CA GLU A 860 -27.31 13.17 23.26
C GLU A 860 -27.85 12.11 22.29
N ASN A 861 -29.06 11.59 22.53
CA ASN A 861 -29.65 10.54 21.67
C ASN A 861 -29.79 10.98 20.19
N ASP A 862 -30.10 12.26 19.96
CA ASP A 862 -30.23 12.84 18.62
C ASP A 862 -28.88 12.85 17.86
N ASP A 863 -27.76 12.90 18.59
CA ASP A 863 -26.44 12.94 17.98
C ASP A 863 -26.12 11.66 17.19
N TYR A 864 -26.61 10.50 17.65
CA TYR A 864 -26.43 9.23 16.95
C TYR A 864 -27.14 9.17 15.58
N VAL A 865 -28.09 10.07 15.33
CA VAL A 865 -28.82 10.17 14.05
C VAL A 865 -28.30 11.33 13.20
N HIS A 866 -27.91 12.45 13.83
CA HIS A 866 -27.67 13.71 13.12
C HIS A 866 -26.30 14.34 13.33
N ASN A 867 -25.53 13.93 14.34
CA ASN A 867 -24.32 14.64 14.74
C ASN A 867 -23.13 13.70 15.04
N PRO A 868 -22.45 13.19 14.00
CA PRO A 868 -21.31 12.30 14.17
C PRO A 868 -20.13 12.97 14.91
N ASN A 869 -20.07 14.31 14.93
CA ASN A 869 -19.02 15.04 15.66
C ASN A 869 -19.20 14.91 17.16
N ASN A 870 -20.42 15.05 17.69
CA ASN A 870 -20.64 14.89 19.13
C ASN A 870 -20.39 13.44 19.54
N VAL A 871 -20.84 12.47 18.74
CA VAL A 871 -20.60 11.04 19.01
C VAL A 871 -19.09 10.72 19.13
N ARG A 872 -18.22 11.43 18.37
CA ARG A 872 -16.77 11.20 18.34
C ARG A 872 -15.91 12.07 19.26
N ASN A 873 -16.46 13.13 19.86
CA ASN A 873 -15.67 14.09 20.63
C ASN A 873 -16.31 14.47 21.98
N CYS A 874 -17.41 13.82 22.37
CA CYS A 874 -18.09 14.04 23.64
C CYS A 874 -18.06 12.79 24.52
N LYS A 875 -18.28 12.99 25.81
CA LYS A 875 -18.22 11.94 26.83
C LYS A 875 -19.31 10.90 26.61
N LEU A 876 -18.91 9.70 26.23
CA LEU A 876 -19.76 8.51 26.26
C LEU A 876 -20.10 8.19 27.72
N VAL A 877 -21.39 8.28 28.08
CA VAL A 877 -21.92 8.07 29.45
C VAL A 877 -21.08 8.69 30.57
N GLY A 878 -20.56 9.90 30.33
CA GLY A 878 -19.83 10.69 31.33
C GLY A 878 -18.35 10.32 31.54
N MET A 879 -17.83 9.36 30.77
CA MET A 879 -16.41 8.97 30.78
C MET A 879 -15.56 10.05 30.11
N ASN A 880 -14.33 10.26 30.58
CA ASN A 880 -13.49 11.35 30.07
C ASN A 880 -12.92 10.99 28.69
N ASP A 881 -13.44 11.66 27.66
CA ASP A 881 -13.14 11.40 26.26
C ASP A 881 -11.74 11.88 25.84
N LEU A 882 -10.87 10.94 25.48
CA LEU A 882 -9.48 11.22 25.08
C LEU A 882 -9.46 11.90 23.71
N ASP A 883 -8.55 12.85 23.52
CA ASP A 883 -8.34 13.51 22.23
C ASP A 883 -7.27 12.80 21.42
N GLN A 884 -7.68 11.79 20.64
CA GLN A 884 -6.76 11.05 19.76
C GLN A 884 -6.24 11.90 18.59
N GLY A 885 -6.73 13.13 18.41
CA GLY A 885 -6.13 14.09 17.49
C GLY A 885 -4.77 14.62 17.98
N LYS A 886 -4.45 14.45 19.27
CA LYS A 886 -3.18 14.85 19.88
C LYS A 886 -2.12 13.75 19.78
N ASP A 887 -0.93 14.13 19.34
CA ASP A 887 0.23 13.23 19.21
C ASP A 887 0.60 12.53 20.53
N TYR A 888 0.51 13.25 21.66
CA TYR A 888 0.85 12.70 22.96
C TYR A 888 -0.10 11.57 23.38
N VAL A 889 -1.41 11.77 23.18
CA VAL A 889 -2.44 10.76 23.46
C VAL A 889 -2.21 9.51 22.62
N ARG A 890 -2.05 9.68 21.29
CA ARG A 890 -1.76 8.58 20.37
C ARG A 890 -0.48 7.83 20.72
N THR A 891 0.59 8.56 21.10
CA THR A 891 1.87 7.95 21.49
C THR A 891 1.70 7.02 22.68
N LYS A 892 0.99 7.45 23.73
CA LYS A 892 0.71 6.64 24.92
C LYS A 892 -0.12 5.39 24.61
N ILE A 893 -1.10 5.53 23.72
CA ILE A 893 -1.89 4.39 23.22
C ILE A 893 -1.00 3.41 22.43
N ILE A 894 -0.17 3.91 21.51
CA ILE A 894 0.75 3.09 20.69
C ILE A 894 1.76 2.37 21.58
N GLU A 895 2.31 3.03 22.60
CA GLU A 895 3.22 2.42 23.59
C GLU A 895 2.54 1.23 24.30
N PHE A 896 1.30 1.42 24.77
CA PHE A 896 0.52 0.38 25.42
C PHE A 896 0.22 -0.81 24.50
N LEU A 897 -0.29 -0.55 23.29
CA LEU A 897 -0.60 -1.62 22.33
C LEU A 897 0.65 -2.38 21.90
N ASN A 898 1.78 -1.69 21.71
CA ASN A 898 3.06 -2.33 21.38
C ASN A 898 3.62 -3.16 22.54
N HIS A 899 3.42 -2.73 23.80
CA HIS A 899 3.75 -3.54 24.98
C HIS A 899 2.96 -4.85 24.99
N LEU A 900 1.66 -4.81 24.68
CA LEU A 900 0.84 -6.01 24.55
C LEU A 900 1.31 -6.95 23.43
N ILE A 901 1.77 -6.41 22.29
CA ILE A 901 2.38 -7.21 21.22
C ILE A 901 3.66 -7.91 21.71
N ASP A 902 4.52 -7.21 22.46
CA ASP A 902 5.73 -7.78 23.05
C ASP A 902 5.40 -8.90 24.05
N LEU A 903 4.21 -8.87 24.66
CA LEU A 903 3.68 -9.92 25.53
C LEU A 903 2.94 -11.04 24.79
N GLY A 904 2.98 -11.10 23.45
CA GLY A 904 2.46 -12.22 22.66
C GLY A 904 1.01 -12.11 22.20
N VAL A 905 0.43 -10.92 22.25
CA VAL A 905 -0.92 -10.66 21.73
C VAL A 905 -0.93 -10.71 20.20
N ALA A 906 -1.89 -11.44 19.61
CA ALA A 906 -2.03 -11.63 18.17
C ALA A 906 -2.85 -10.52 17.48
N GLY A 907 -3.58 -9.72 18.25
CA GLY A 907 -4.45 -8.67 17.74
C GLY A 907 -5.35 -8.03 18.80
N PHE A 908 -6.22 -7.12 18.37
CA PHE A 908 -7.02 -6.27 19.25
C PHE A 908 -8.49 -6.18 18.80
N ARG A 909 -9.40 -6.23 19.77
CA ARG A 909 -10.77 -5.73 19.63
C ARG A 909 -10.79 -4.31 20.18
N VAL A 910 -11.10 -3.31 19.36
CA VAL A 910 -11.13 -1.92 19.84
C VAL A 910 -12.56 -1.57 20.27
N ASP A 911 -12.73 -1.39 21.59
CA ASP A 911 -13.97 -0.98 22.23
C ASP A 911 -14.34 0.45 21.84
N ALA A 912 -15.65 0.71 21.72
CA ALA A 912 -16.18 2.04 21.40
C ALA A 912 -15.53 2.70 20.17
N ALA A 913 -15.04 1.93 19.18
CA ALA A 913 -14.35 2.48 18.02
C ALA A 913 -15.19 3.48 17.22
N LYS A 914 -16.52 3.33 17.25
CA LYS A 914 -17.50 4.30 16.73
C LYS A 914 -17.29 5.73 17.25
N HIS A 915 -16.81 5.87 18.48
CA HIS A 915 -16.61 7.12 19.20
C HIS A 915 -15.24 7.76 18.92
N MET A 916 -14.43 7.18 18.03
CA MET A 916 -13.17 7.76 17.60
C MET A 916 -13.19 8.05 16.10
N TRP A 917 -12.36 8.98 15.65
CA TRP A 917 -12.24 9.26 14.23
C TRP A 917 -11.50 8.12 13.50
N PRO A 918 -12.01 7.65 12.34
CA PRO A 918 -11.35 6.61 11.55
C PRO A 918 -9.89 6.93 11.20
N SER A 919 -9.58 8.20 10.94
CA SER A 919 -8.22 8.66 10.62
C SER A 919 -7.24 8.50 11.79
N ASP A 920 -7.69 8.73 13.03
CA ASP A 920 -6.83 8.60 14.20
C ASP A 920 -6.58 7.14 14.55
N LEU A 921 -7.60 6.28 14.41
CA LEU A 921 -7.45 4.84 14.53
C LEU A 921 -6.50 4.27 13.46
N GLN A 922 -6.67 4.68 12.20
CA GLN A 922 -5.78 4.26 11.11
C GLN A 922 -4.33 4.69 11.38
N TYR A 923 -4.12 5.89 11.92
CA TYR A 923 -2.79 6.33 12.34
C TYR A 923 -2.23 5.42 13.43
N ILE A 924 -2.96 5.21 14.53
CA ILE A 924 -2.52 4.36 15.64
C ILE A 924 -2.14 2.97 15.15
N TYR A 925 -3.00 2.33 14.34
CA TYR A 925 -2.76 0.97 13.84
C TYR A 925 -1.54 0.88 12.92
N SER A 926 -1.29 1.91 12.11
CA SER A 926 -0.12 1.96 11.21
C SER A 926 1.22 1.98 11.95
N GLN A 927 1.22 2.41 13.22
CA GLN A 927 2.41 2.51 14.07
C GLN A 927 2.65 1.25 14.93
N LEU A 928 1.80 0.22 14.81
CA LEU A 928 1.97 -1.01 15.58
C LEU A 928 3.11 -1.87 15.03
N LYS A 929 3.87 -2.46 15.97
CA LYS A 929 4.93 -3.43 15.71
C LYS A 929 4.40 -4.63 14.94
N ASN A 930 5.32 -5.34 14.28
CA ASN A 930 5.02 -6.69 13.81
C ASN A 930 4.96 -7.64 15.02
N LEU A 931 4.18 -8.72 14.90
CA LEU A 931 4.03 -9.73 15.94
C LEU A 931 5.34 -10.46 16.22
N ASP A 932 5.62 -10.76 17.49
CA ASP A 932 6.87 -11.39 17.91
C ASP A 932 6.93 -12.87 17.53
N THR A 933 7.88 -13.20 16.65
CA THR A 933 8.15 -14.58 16.20
C THR A 933 8.44 -15.57 17.33
N SER A 934 8.86 -15.11 18.53
CA SER A 934 9.08 -15.96 19.70
C SER A 934 7.81 -16.69 20.18
N PHE A 935 6.63 -16.13 19.88
CA PHE A 935 5.32 -16.73 20.16
C PHE A 935 4.75 -17.56 18.99
N GLY A 936 5.61 -17.92 18.02
CA GLY A 936 5.22 -18.75 16.88
C GLY A 936 4.37 -18.02 15.83
N PHE A 937 4.49 -16.69 15.74
CA PHE A 937 3.97 -15.90 14.62
C PHE A 937 4.94 -15.93 13.42
N ALA A 938 4.42 -15.79 12.20
CA ALA A 938 5.27 -15.69 11.02
C ALA A 938 5.99 -14.33 10.99
N PRO A 939 7.22 -14.24 10.43
CA PRO A 939 7.91 -12.96 10.27
C PRO A 939 7.05 -11.93 9.53
N PHE A 940 7.12 -10.67 9.97
CA PHE A 940 6.37 -9.53 9.41
C PHE A 940 4.83 -9.61 9.56
N SER A 941 4.30 -10.55 10.35
CA SER A 941 2.86 -10.59 10.65
C SER A 941 2.43 -9.33 11.38
N LYS A 942 1.29 -8.75 11.00
CA LYS A 942 0.66 -7.62 11.69
C LYS A 942 -0.39 -8.12 12.69
N PRO A 943 -0.63 -7.37 13.78
CA PRO A 943 -1.74 -7.66 14.68
C PRO A 943 -3.06 -7.61 13.92
N TYR A 944 -3.95 -8.57 14.20
CA TYR A 944 -5.30 -8.59 13.66
C TYR A 944 -6.18 -7.57 14.39
N ILE A 945 -6.87 -6.69 13.68
CA ILE A 945 -7.70 -5.66 14.32
C ILE A 945 -9.15 -5.80 13.89
N TYR A 946 -10.04 -5.79 14.89
CA TYR A 946 -11.48 -5.66 14.68
C TYR A 946 -12.08 -4.65 15.64
N GLN A 947 -13.11 -3.94 15.18
CA GLN A 947 -13.56 -2.69 15.80
C GLN A 947 -15.04 -2.77 16.16
N GLU A 948 -15.37 -2.24 17.33
CA GLU A 948 -16.76 -2.03 17.72
C GLU A 948 -17.34 -0.78 17.03
N VAL A 949 -18.13 -1.03 15.99
CA VAL A 949 -18.95 0.00 15.36
C VAL A 949 -20.38 -0.49 15.31
N ILE A 950 -21.18 -0.05 16.27
CA ILE A 950 -22.62 -0.34 16.32
C ILE A 950 -23.29 0.47 15.21
N ASP A 951 -23.75 -0.21 14.17
CA ASP A 951 -24.51 0.35 13.05
C ASP A 951 -25.57 -0.67 12.60
N LEU A 952 -26.83 -0.42 12.99
CA LEU A 952 -27.99 -1.22 12.56
C LEU A 952 -28.61 -0.71 11.25
N GLY A 953 -28.09 0.40 10.69
CA GLY A 953 -28.61 1.13 9.55
C GLY A 953 -29.37 2.39 9.94
N GLY A 954 -29.10 3.51 9.26
CA GLY A 954 -29.76 4.80 9.49
C GLY A 954 -29.11 5.68 10.57
N GLU A 955 -27.94 5.30 11.05
CA GLU A 955 -27.17 6.07 12.05
C GLU A 955 -26.21 7.06 11.38
N ALA A 956 -25.85 8.13 12.09
CA ALA A 956 -24.94 9.18 11.62
C ALA A 956 -23.51 8.68 11.31
N ILE A 957 -23.11 7.60 11.97
CA ILE A 957 -21.81 6.94 11.79
C ILE A 957 -22.08 5.54 11.29
N SER A 958 -21.39 5.18 10.20
CA SER A 958 -21.58 3.89 9.56
C SER A 958 -20.37 2.97 9.69
N LYS A 959 -20.62 1.66 9.80
CA LYS A 959 -19.60 0.60 9.76
C LYS A 959 -18.75 0.65 8.48
N TYR A 960 -19.26 1.21 7.38
CA TYR A 960 -18.52 1.37 6.13
C TYR A 960 -17.35 2.37 6.23
N GLU A 961 -17.35 3.28 7.21
CA GLU A 961 -16.25 4.21 7.45
C GLU A 961 -14.99 3.53 8.02
N TYR A 962 -15.15 2.34 8.61
CA TYR A 962 -14.11 1.65 9.38
C TYR A 962 -13.59 0.38 8.69
N LYS A 963 -14.40 -0.23 7.83
CA LYS A 963 -14.11 -1.53 7.21
C LYS A 963 -12.81 -1.56 6.41
N ASP A 964 -12.32 -0.43 5.91
CA ASP A 964 -11.19 -0.44 4.98
C ASP A 964 -9.86 -0.72 5.66
N PHE A 965 -9.69 -0.46 6.95
CA PHE A 965 -8.39 -0.62 7.64
C PHE A 965 -8.39 -1.64 8.78
N ALA A 966 -9.57 -2.14 9.18
CA ALA A 966 -9.71 -3.25 10.12
C ALA A 966 -11.08 -3.91 9.94
N SER A 967 -11.29 -5.11 10.48
CA SER A 967 -12.61 -5.75 10.48
C SER A 967 -13.56 -5.00 11.44
N VAL A 968 -14.86 -5.20 11.30
CA VAL A 968 -15.89 -4.57 12.13
C VAL A 968 -16.82 -5.63 12.71
N THR A 969 -17.22 -5.45 13.97
CA THR A 969 -18.24 -6.27 14.62
C THR A 969 -19.61 -6.01 13.97
N GLU A 970 -20.20 -7.01 13.33
CA GLU A 970 -21.44 -6.87 12.55
C GLU A 970 -22.68 -6.99 13.46
N PHE A 971 -23.05 -5.91 14.14
CA PHE A 971 -24.21 -5.88 15.05
C PHE A 971 -25.54 -6.20 14.36
N LYS A 972 -25.68 -5.86 13.07
CA LYS A 972 -26.89 -6.19 12.31
C LYS A 972 -27.07 -7.70 12.15
N HIS A 973 -25.98 -8.46 12.04
CA HIS A 973 -26.04 -9.92 12.04
C HIS A 973 -26.64 -10.45 13.35
N SER A 974 -26.18 -9.94 14.51
CA SER A 974 -26.71 -10.32 15.83
C SER A 974 -28.21 -10.00 15.98
N ALA A 975 -28.65 -8.83 15.51
CA ALA A 975 -30.05 -8.44 15.52
C ALA A 975 -30.92 -9.34 14.64
N GLU A 976 -30.51 -9.56 13.38
CA GLU A 976 -31.30 -10.32 12.41
C GLU A 976 -31.34 -11.82 12.74
N ILE A 977 -30.23 -12.42 13.20
CA ILE A 977 -30.23 -13.84 13.56
C ILE A 977 -31.09 -14.10 14.79
N SER A 978 -31.07 -13.17 15.76
CA SER A 978 -31.97 -13.21 16.91
C SER A 978 -33.43 -13.10 16.49
N ARG A 979 -33.75 -12.15 15.58
CA ARG A 979 -35.11 -11.96 15.07
C ARG A 979 -35.66 -13.24 14.43
N VAL A 980 -34.87 -13.88 13.57
CA VAL A 980 -35.29 -15.10 12.86
C VAL A 980 -35.48 -16.28 13.84
N PHE A 981 -34.50 -16.57 14.69
CA PHE A 981 -34.56 -17.73 15.58
C PHE A 981 -35.52 -17.55 16.76
N GLN A 982 -35.88 -16.32 17.13
CA GLN A 982 -36.98 -16.06 18.06
C GLN A 982 -38.37 -16.22 17.41
N GLY A 983 -38.45 -16.44 16.09
CA GLY A 983 -39.71 -16.61 15.35
C GLY A 983 -40.36 -15.31 14.91
N ASN A 984 -39.67 -14.17 15.05
CA ASN A 984 -40.11 -12.86 14.53
C ASN A 984 -39.82 -12.71 13.02
N ASP A 985 -39.18 -13.71 12.41
CA ASP A 985 -39.11 -13.93 10.97
C ASP A 985 -39.03 -15.45 10.69
N LYS A 986 -39.03 -15.82 9.42
CA LYS A 986 -39.00 -17.21 8.95
C LYS A 986 -37.59 -17.68 8.64
N LEU A 987 -37.27 -18.92 9.03
CA LEU A 987 -36.00 -19.56 8.66
C LEU A 987 -35.80 -19.63 7.14
N THR A 988 -36.87 -19.76 6.35
CA THR A 988 -36.76 -19.82 4.89
C THR A 988 -36.08 -18.60 4.26
N HIS A 989 -36.08 -17.43 4.91
CA HIS A 989 -35.46 -16.22 4.37
C HIS A 989 -33.93 -16.26 4.46
N LEU A 990 -33.36 -17.18 5.24
CA LEU A 990 -31.91 -17.29 5.43
C LEU A 990 -31.15 -17.83 4.20
N SER A 991 -31.83 -18.15 3.09
CA SER A 991 -31.20 -18.74 1.90
C SER A 991 -30.15 -17.84 1.23
N ASN A 992 -30.22 -16.52 1.45
CA ASN A 992 -29.27 -15.51 0.95
C ASN A 992 -28.54 -14.77 2.09
N TRP A 993 -28.38 -15.42 3.26
CA TRP A 993 -27.74 -14.83 4.44
C TRP A 993 -26.33 -14.29 4.13
N GLY A 994 -26.09 -13.01 4.41
CA GLY A 994 -24.85 -12.31 4.03
C GLY A 994 -25.10 -10.86 3.58
N PRO A 995 -24.29 -10.31 2.65
CA PRO A 995 -24.39 -8.91 2.23
C PRO A 995 -25.77 -8.46 1.74
N ALA A 996 -26.59 -9.37 1.21
CA ALA A 996 -27.97 -9.09 0.80
C ALA A 996 -28.87 -8.59 1.95
N TRP A 997 -28.51 -8.88 3.21
CA TRP A 997 -29.18 -8.41 4.41
C TRP A 997 -28.65 -7.04 4.89
N GLY A 998 -27.77 -6.41 4.12
CA GLY A 998 -27.08 -5.16 4.48
C GLY A 998 -25.94 -5.37 5.47
N PHE A 999 -25.38 -6.59 5.51
CA PHE A 999 -24.16 -6.88 6.26
C PHE A 999 -22.92 -6.49 5.44
N LEU A 1000 -21.77 -6.34 6.11
CA LEU A 1000 -20.47 -6.17 5.46
C LEU A 1000 -20.06 -7.42 4.65
N GLU A 1001 -19.00 -7.30 3.86
CA GLU A 1001 -18.40 -8.47 3.20
C GLU A 1001 -17.81 -9.46 4.22
N THR A 1002 -17.68 -10.73 3.82
CA THR A 1002 -17.22 -11.81 4.73
C THR A 1002 -15.86 -11.50 5.39
N ASN A 1003 -14.91 -10.95 4.64
CA ASN A 1003 -13.57 -10.65 5.17
C ASN A 1003 -13.49 -9.35 5.99
N ASP A 1004 -14.57 -8.56 6.00
CA ASP A 1004 -14.66 -7.31 6.73
C ASP A 1004 -15.45 -7.47 8.04
N SER A 1005 -16.09 -8.63 8.26
CA SER A 1005 -17.06 -8.85 9.34
C SER A 1005 -16.60 -9.85 10.39
N ILE A 1006 -16.74 -9.45 11.65
CA ILE A 1006 -16.77 -10.35 12.81
C ILE A 1006 -18.22 -10.50 13.24
N ILE A 1007 -18.75 -11.71 13.12
CA ILE A 1007 -20.15 -12.04 13.40
C ILE A 1007 -20.30 -12.80 14.71
N PHE A 1008 -21.41 -12.56 15.38
CA PHE A 1008 -21.78 -13.19 16.64
C PHE A 1008 -23.31 -13.23 16.76
N VAL A 1009 -23.81 -14.09 17.65
CA VAL A 1009 -25.22 -14.08 18.08
C VAL A 1009 -25.41 -13.03 19.16
N ASP A 1010 -24.51 -13.01 20.14
CA ASP A 1010 -24.50 -12.09 21.27
C ASP A 1010 -23.07 -11.65 21.67
N ASN A 1011 -22.99 -10.61 22.51
CA ASN A 1011 -21.78 -10.06 23.11
C ASN A 1011 -22.04 -9.71 24.58
N HIS A 1012 -21.02 -9.20 25.27
CA HIS A 1012 -21.14 -8.89 26.69
C HIS A 1012 -22.20 -7.81 26.99
N ASP A 1013 -22.39 -6.81 26.11
CA ASP A 1013 -23.38 -5.73 26.29
C ASP A 1013 -24.81 -6.20 26.01
N ASN A 1014 -25.03 -6.82 24.86
CA ASN A 1014 -26.35 -7.16 24.39
C ASN A 1014 -26.92 -8.39 25.10
N GLN A 1015 -26.07 -9.25 25.70
CA GLN A 1015 -26.52 -10.28 26.65
C GLN A 1015 -27.25 -9.65 27.84
N ARG A 1016 -26.84 -8.44 28.24
CA ARG A 1016 -27.36 -7.68 29.39
C ARG A 1016 -28.39 -6.63 28.98
N SER A 1017 -28.76 -6.59 27.71
CA SER A 1017 -29.77 -5.70 27.13
C SER A 1017 -31.02 -6.50 26.72
N PHE A 1018 -32.13 -5.82 26.44
CA PHE A 1018 -33.37 -6.48 26.01
C PHE A 1018 -33.38 -6.73 24.49
N GLY A 1019 -33.86 -7.89 24.05
CA GLY A 1019 -34.20 -8.18 22.65
C GLY A 1019 -33.24 -9.11 21.89
N THR A 1020 -31.99 -9.26 22.32
CA THR A 1020 -31.03 -10.21 21.71
C THR A 1020 -31.23 -11.63 22.25
N LEU A 1021 -30.99 -12.63 21.40
CA LEU A 1021 -31.01 -14.03 21.79
C LEU A 1021 -29.74 -14.41 22.58
N THR A 1022 -29.88 -15.03 23.75
CA THR A 1022 -28.76 -15.31 24.67
C THR A 1022 -28.88 -16.70 25.29
N HIS A 1023 -27.90 -17.10 26.11
CA HIS A 1023 -27.93 -18.36 26.87
C HIS A 1023 -29.19 -18.54 27.75
N LYS A 1024 -29.92 -17.47 28.10
CA LYS A 1024 -31.19 -17.54 28.84
C LYS A 1024 -32.33 -18.17 28.02
N ASN A 1025 -32.18 -18.27 26.70
CA ASN A 1025 -33.06 -18.99 25.78
C ASN A 1025 -32.25 -20.13 25.12
N PRO A 1026 -31.86 -21.16 25.88
CA PRO A 1026 -30.77 -22.06 25.48
C PRO A 1026 -31.05 -22.82 24.18
N LYS A 1027 -32.28 -23.27 23.94
CA LYS A 1027 -32.65 -24.00 22.72
C LYS A 1027 -32.44 -23.14 21.46
N GLN A 1028 -33.10 -21.99 21.39
CA GLN A 1028 -32.97 -21.07 20.25
C GLN A 1028 -31.53 -20.56 20.11
N TYR A 1029 -30.84 -20.27 21.22
CA TYR A 1029 -29.46 -19.78 21.21
C TYR A 1029 -28.48 -20.79 20.61
N LYS A 1030 -28.59 -22.06 21.01
CA LYS A 1030 -27.80 -23.16 20.41
C LYS A 1030 -28.08 -23.29 18.92
N MET A 1031 -29.34 -23.19 18.50
CA MET A 1031 -29.72 -23.26 17.09
C MET A 1031 -29.16 -22.10 16.26
N ALA A 1032 -29.28 -20.86 16.75
CA ALA A 1032 -28.72 -19.68 16.08
C ALA A 1032 -27.18 -19.77 15.98
N THR A 1033 -26.53 -20.23 17.06
CA THR A 1033 -25.08 -20.44 17.08
C THR A 1033 -24.66 -21.54 16.11
N ALA A 1034 -25.39 -22.65 16.07
CA ALA A 1034 -25.16 -23.74 15.11
C ALA A 1034 -25.33 -23.26 13.66
N PHE A 1035 -26.35 -22.45 13.35
CA PHE A 1035 -26.50 -21.85 12.03
C PHE A 1035 -25.33 -20.94 11.67
N MET A 1036 -24.94 -20.03 12.57
CA MET A 1036 -23.78 -19.14 12.37
C MET A 1036 -22.49 -19.93 12.10
N LEU A 1037 -22.27 -21.04 12.82
CA LEU A 1037 -21.09 -21.89 12.63
C LEU A 1037 -21.17 -22.73 11.35
N ALA A 1038 -22.36 -23.20 10.99
CA ALA A 1038 -22.60 -23.98 9.77
C ALA A 1038 -22.60 -23.13 8.49
N HIS A 1039 -22.86 -21.83 8.57
CA HIS A 1039 -22.90 -20.92 7.42
C HIS A 1039 -21.49 -20.39 7.06
N PRO A 1040 -21.11 -20.24 5.77
CA PRO A 1040 -19.76 -19.80 5.37
C PRO A 1040 -19.47 -18.31 5.60
N TYR A 1041 -20.51 -17.49 5.81
CA TYR A 1041 -20.38 -16.04 5.99
C TYR A 1041 -19.64 -15.66 7.28
N GLY A 1042 -18.80 -14.62 7.19
CA GLY A 1042 -18.14 -13.92 8.31
C GLY A 1042 -17.10 -14.72 9.11
N MET A 1043 -16.29 -14.00 9.88
CA MET A 1043 -15.47 -14.58 10.94
C MET A 1043 -16.29 -14.68 12.24
N THR A 1044 -16.44 -15.88 12.78
CA THR A 1044 -17.35 -16.14 13.89
C THR A 1044 -16.69 -15.92 15.24
N ARG A 1045 -17.42 -15.29 16.17
CA ARG A 1045 -17.07 -15.19 17.57
C ARG A 1045 -18.19 -15.74 18.45
N ILE A 1046 -17.83 -16.62 19.39
CA ILE A 1046 -18.72 -17.22 20.38
C ILE A 1046 -18.58 -16.47 21.69
N MET A 1047 -19.68 -16.06 22.31
CA MET A 1047 -19.67 -15.51 23.66
C MET A 1047 -19.52 -16.65 24.67
N SER A 1048 -18.71 -16.45 25.71
CA SER A 1048 -18.64 -17.36 26.85
C SER A 1048 -18.62 -16.55 28.14
N SER A 1049 -19.72 -16.58 28.88
CA SER A 1049 -19.98 -15.69 30.02
C SER A 1049 -20.30 -16.46 31.31
N PHE A 1050 -20.92 -15.74 32.24
CA PHE A 1050 -21.39 -16.20 33.54
C PHE A 1050 -22.88 -15.87 33.72
N ALA A 1051 -23.54 -16.54 34.67
CA ALA A 1051 -24.95 -16.36 34.95
C ALA A 1051 -25.14 -15.08 35.77
N PHE A 1052 -26.18 -14.31 35.43
CA PHE A 1052 -26.51 -13.07 36.10
C PHE A 1052 -28.02 -12.82 36.14
N ASP A 1053 -28.48 -12.23 37.24
CA ASP A 1053 -29.87 -11.80 37.43
C ASP A 1053 -30.01 -10.28 37.33
N ASN A 1054 -28.92 -9.55 37.55
CA ASN A 1054 -28.82 -8.12 37.34
C ASN A 1054 -27.91 -7.82 36.14
N LYS A 1055 -28.32 -6.89 35.27
CA LYS A 1055 -27.53 -6.43 34.11
C LYS A 1055 -26.13 -5.91 34.49
N ASP A 1056 -25.93 -5.39 35.71
CA ASP A 1056 -24.66 -4.81 36.15
C ASP A 1056 -23.80 -5.80 36.94
N GLN A 1057 -24.30 -7.01 37.20
CA GLN A 1057 -23.63 -8.01 38.05
C GLN A 1057 -22.23 -8.36 37.54
N GLY A 1058 -21.26 -8.37 38.45
CA GLY A 1058 -19.90 -8.87 38.21
C GLY A 1058 -19.82 -10.39 38.03
N PRO A 1059 -18.64 -10.91 37.62
CA PRO A 1059 -18.40 -12.34 37.52
C PRO A 1059 -18.50 -13.05 38.88
N PRO A 1060 -18.67 -14.38 38.91
CA PRO A 1060 -18.63 -15.16 40.14
C PRO A 1060 -17.36 -14.87 40.95
N HIS A 1061 -17.52 -14.53 42.22
CA HIS A 1061 -16.44 -14.13 43.11
C HIS A 1061 -16.65 -14.66 44.54
N ASP A 1062 -15.57 -14.70 45.33
CA ASP A 1062 -15.61 -15.06 46.74
C ASP A 1062 -16.05 -13.87 47.61
N ASN A 1063 -16.10 -14.07 48.94
CA ASN A 1063 -16.49 -13.02 49.88
C ASN A 1063 -15.55 -11.79 49.90
N ASN A 1064 -14.37 -11.88 49.28
CA ASN A 1064 -13.40 -10.80 49.14
C ASN A 1064 -13.43 -10.18 47.73
N PHE A 1065 -14.49 -10.45 46.95
CA PHE A 1065 -14.65 -10.01 45.56
C PHE A 1065 -13.55 -10.48 44.61
N GLN A 1066 -12.81 -11.53 44.98
CA GLN A 1066 -11.86 -12.18 44.07
C GLN A 1066 -12.62 -13.15 43.18
N ILE A 1067 -12.42 -13.05 41.87
CA ILE A 1067 -13.08 -13.94 40.90
C ILE A 1067 -12.85 -15.41 41.32
N THR A 1068 -13.87 -16.25 41.24
CA THR A 1068 -13.75 -17.70 41.45
C THR A 1068 -13.58 -18.41 40.12
N SER A 1069 -12.68 -19.39 40.07
CA SER A 1069 -12.43 -20.17 38.84
C SER A 1069 -13.65 -21.01 38.43
N PRO A 1070 -13.88 -21.25 37.13
CA PRO A 1070 -14.94 -22.14 36.66
C PRO A 1070 -14.79 -23.56 37.20
N ILE A 1071 -15.91 -24.17 37.59
CA ILE A 1071 -15.97 -25.59 37.94
C ILE A 1071 -16.35 -26.36 36.68
N ILE A 1072 -15.56 -27.36 36.28
CA ILE A 1072 -15.89 -28.20 35.12
C ILE A 1072 -16.62 -29.45 35.63
N ASN A 1073 -17.86 -29.63 35.18
CA ASN A 1073 -18.71 -30.77 35.52
C ASN A 1073 -18.34 -32.02 34.71
N GLU A 1074 -18.85 -33.19 35.10
CA GLU A 1074 -18.58 -34.46 34.41
C GLU A 1074 -19.05 -34.49 32.94
N ASP A 1075 -20.03 -33.66 32.58
CA ASP A 1075 -20.57 -33.52 31.22
C ASP A 1075 -19.84 -32.44 30.38
N ASP A 1076 -18.65 -32.02 30.81
CA ASP A 1076 -17.83 -30.91 30.28
C ASP A 1076 -18.44 -29.51 30.44
N SER A 1077 -19.68 -29.37 30.95
CA SER A 1077 -20.30 -28.07 31.21
C SER A 1077 -19.65 -27.35 32.39
N CYS A 1078 -19.94 -26.05 32.54
CA CYS A 1078 -19.46 -25.28 33.69
C CYS A 1078 -20.48 -25.21 34.82
N GLY A 1079 -19.96 -25.13 36.03
CA GLY A 1079 -20.66 -24.78 37.26
C GLY A 1079 -20.01 -23.60 37.99
N GLY A 1080 -20.43 -23.36 39.23
CA GLY A 1080 -19.90 -22.26 40.05
C GLY A 1080 -20.31 -20.86 39.57
N GLY A 1081 -21.47 -20.75 38.90
CA GLY A 1081 -21.99 -19.50 38.36
C GLY A 1081 -21.49 -19.17 36.94
N TRP A 1082 -20.59 -19.96 36.37
CA TRP A 1082 -20.13 -19.82 35.00
C TRP A 1082 -21.03 -20.56 34.01
N VAL A 1083 -21.34 -19.94 32.86
CA VAL A 1083 -22.21 -20.53 31.84
C VAL A 1083 -21.39 -21.33 30.82
N CYS A 1084 -20.23 -20.79 30.41
CA CYS A 1084 -19.29 -21.41 29.49
C CYS A 1084 -19.96 -21.96 28.22
N GLU A 1085 -20.65 -21.12 27.46
CA GLU A 1085 -21.37 -21.52 26.25
C GLU A 1085 -20.46 -22.27 25.26
N HIS A 1086 -19.16 -21.93 25.19
CA HIS A 1086 -18.18 -22.65 24.37
C HIS A 1086 -18.00 -24.13 24.74
N ARG A 1087 -18.34 -24.54 25.98
CA ARG A 1087 -18.27 -25.92 26.45
C ARG A 1087 -19.55 -26.71 26.20
N TRP A 1088 -20.62 -26.08 25.73
CA TRP A 1088 -21.85 -26.80 25.41
C TRP A 1088 -21.61 -27.73 24.22
N ARG A 1089 -22.05 -29.00 24.35
CA ARG A 1089 -21.84 -30.05 23.33
C ARG A 1089 -22.16 -29.59 21.92
N GLN A 1090 -23.33 -28.97 21.77
CA GLN A 1090 -23.82 -28.47 20.51
C GLN A 1090 -22.86 -27.43 19.90
N ILE A 1091 -22.26 -26.56 20.72
CA ILE A 1091 -21.38 -25.49 20.25
C ILE A 1091 -19.98 -26.03 19.92
N TYR A 1092 -19.33 -26.78 20.80
CA TYR A 1092 -17.99 -27.29 20.48
C TYR A 1092 -17.99 -28.28 19.31
N ASN A 1093 -19.07 -29.07 19.14
CA ASN A 1093 -19.21 -29.93 17.97
C ASN A 1093 -19.45 -29.14 16.69
N MET A 1094 -20.15 -28.00 16.76
CA MET A 1094 -20.30 -27.13 15.60
C MET A 1094 -19.04 -26.35 15.26
N ILE A 1095 -18.12 -26.12 16.20
CA ILE A 1095 -16.76 -25.64 15.91
C ILE A 1095 -15.98 -26.71 15.12
N ILE A 1096 -16.05 -27.97 15.54
CA ILE A 1096 -15.47 -29.10 14.81
C ILE A 1096 -16.09 -29.22 13.41
N PHE A 1097 -17.43 -29.14 13.31
CA PHE A 1097 -18.14 -29.12 12.03
C PHE A 1097 -17.61 -28.01 11.13
N ARG A 1098 -17.53 -26.76 11.63
CA ARG A 1098 -17.04 -25.60 10.86
C ARG A 1098 -15.62 -25.80 10.37
N ASN A 1099 -14.74 -26.38 11.20
CA ASN A 1099 -13.36 -26.74 10.81
C ASN A 1099 -13.33 -27.77 9.68
N ILE A 1100 -14.19 -28.80 9.74
CA ILE A 1100 -14.28 -29.85 8.71
C ILE A 1100 -14.78 -29.29 7.37
N VAL A 1101 -15.82 -28.47 7.42
CA VAL A 1101 -16.46 -27.89 6.22
C VAL A 1101 -15.82 -26.58 5.76
N LYS A 1102 -14.67 -26.20 6.31
CA LYS A 1102 -13.93 -25.00 5.90
C LYS A 1102 -13.70 -25.00 4.39
N GLU A 1103 -13.81 -23.82 3.77
CA GLU A 1103 -13.64 -23.59 2.32
C GLU A 1103 -14.67 -24.29 1.40
N THR A 1104 -15.73 -24.88 1.96
CA THR A 1104 -16.86 -25.38 1.17
C THR A 1104 -17.94 -24.32 0.98
N SER A 1105 -18.63 -24.34 -0.17
CA SER A 1105 -19.81 -23.52 -0.43
C SER A 1105 -21.07 -24.11 0.20
N LEU A 1106 -22.16 -23.34 0.19
CA LEU A 1106 -23.51 -23.87 0.43
C LEU A 1106 -24.05 -24.54 -0.83
N ASN A 1107 -24.77 -25.64 -0.65
CA ASN A 1107 -25.49 -26.34 -1.72
C ASN A 1107 -26.72 -27.06 -1.12
N ASP A 1108 -27.57 -27.60 -2.01
CA ASP A 1108 -28.76 -28.39 -1.64
C ASP A 1108 -29.64 -27.72 -0.58
N TRP A 1109 -29.87 -26.41 -0.72
CA TRP A 1109 -30.76 -25.67 0.17
C TRP A 1109 -32.19 -26.17 0.02
N TRP A 1110 -32.76 -26.63 1.13
CA TRP A 1110 -34.15 -27.05 1.26
C TRP A 1110 -34.86 -26.17 2.28
N SER A 1111 -36.14 -25.92 2.03
CA SER A 1111 -37.03 -25.19 2.94
C SER A 1111 -38.46 -25.68 2.76
N ASN A 1112 -39.23 -25.69 3.84
CA ASN A 1112 -40.68 -25.89 3.77
C ASN A 1112 -41.46 -24.60 3.47
N GLY A 1113 -40.77 -23.49 3.18
CA GLY A 1113 -41.35 -22.17 2.95
C GLY A 1113 -41.71 -21.40 4.23
N ASP A 1114 -41.33 -21.92 5.40
CA ASP A 1114 -41.65 -21.34 6.70
C ASP A 1114 -40.50 -21.50 7.71
N GLN A 1115 -40.68 -22.34 8.72
CA GLN A 1115 -39.79 -22.45 9.90
C GLN A 1115 -38.96 -23.74 9.90
N GLN A 1116 -38.69 -24.32 8.73
CA GLN A 1116 -37.81 -25.48 8.57
C GLN A 1116 -36.89 -25.27 7.36
N ILE A 1117 -35.60 -25.48 7.57
CA ILE A 1117 -34.56 -25.38 6.53
C ILE A 1117 -33.55 -26.50 6.69
N ALA A 1118 -32.91 -26.89 5.58
CA ALA A 1118 -31.74 -27.76 5.60
C ALA A 1118 -30.80 -27.36 4.47
N PHE A 1119 -29.52 -27.60 4.65
CA PHE A 1119 -28.54 -27.35 3.60
C PHE A 1119 -27.27 -28.14 3.79
N CYS A 1120 -26.52 -28.22 2.70
CA CYS A 1120 -25.22 -28.84 2.63
C CYS A 1120 -24.09 -27.83 2.66
N ARG A 1121 -22.94 -28.28 3.16
CA ARG A 1121 -21.65 -27.62 3.10
C ARG A 1121 -20.68 -28.46 2.28
N GLY A 1122 -20.67 -28.20 0.98
CA GLY A 1122 -19.99 -29.02 -0.02
C GLY A 1122 -20.50 -30.46 0.00
N ASN A 1123 -19.57 -31.40 0.03
CA ASN A 1123 -19.80 -32.83 0.21
C ASN A 1123 -19.33 -33.32 1.59
N LYS A 1124 -19.18 -32.41 2.56
CA LYS A 1124 -18.51 -32.68 3.84
C LYS A 1124 -19.41 -32.57 5.06
N GLY A 1125 -20.51 -31.83 4.98
CA GLY A 1125 -21.43 -31.66 6.09
C GLY A 1125 -22.84 -31.32 5.65
N PHE A 1126 -23.80 -31.73 6.46
CA PHE A 1126 -25.22 -31.47 6.30
C PHE A 1126 -25.79 -30.98 7.63
N VAL A 1127 -26.70 -30.02 7.56
CA VAL A 1127 -27.38 -29.48 8.73
C VAL A 1127 -28.85 -29.20 8.41
N ALA A 1128 -29.71 -29.44 9.39
CA ALA A 1128 -31.14 -29.17 9.31
C ALA A 1128 -31.63 -28.47 10.58
N PHE A 1129 -32.61 -27.58 10.44
CA PHE A 1129 -33.18 -26.77 11.51
C PHE A 1129 -34.70 -26.79 11.45
N THR A 1130 -35.34 -26.81 12.61
CA THR A 1130 -36.76 -26.50 12.79
C THR A 1130 -36.96 -25.60 14.00
N ASN A 1131 -37.60 -24.44 13.79
CA ASN A 1131 -37.96 -23.57 14.91
C ASN A 1131 -39.24 -24.05 15.60
N TRP A 1132 -40.20 -24.54 14.81
CA TRP A 1132 -41.47 -25.08 15.28
C TRP A 1132 -41.94 -26.25 14.39
N GLY A 1133 -42.71 -27.16 15.00
CA GLY A 1133 -43.20 -28.37 14.34
C GLY A 1133 -42.15 -29.48 14.25
N ASP A 1134 -42.58 -30.66 13.81
CA ASP A 1134 -41.70 -31.78 13.54
C ASP A 1134 -41.15 -31.65 12.10
N LEU A 1135 -39.84 -31.83 11.93
CA LEU A 1135 -39.22 -32.02 10.62
C LEU A 1135 -39.04 -33.53 10.41
N LEU A 1136 -39.87 -34.13 9.56
CA LEU A 1136 -39.82 -35.54 9.18
C LEU A 1136 -39.84 -35.67 7.65
N GLU A 1137 -38.67 -35.51 7.04
CA GLU A 1137 -38.54 -35.41 5.58
C GLU A 1137 -37.34 -36.20 5.06
N VAL A 1138 -37.47 -36.72 3.83
CA VAL A 1138 -36.35 -37.38 3.12
C VAL A 1138 -35.59 -36.32 2.34
N LEU A 1139 -34.42 -35.92 2.85
CA LEU A 1139 -33.64 -34.80 2.32
C LEU A 1139 -32.30 -35.26 1.71
N GLN A 1140 -31.79 -34.46 0.77
CA GLN A 1140 -30.46 -34.66 0.19
C GLN A 1140 -29.39 -34.22 1.19
N THR A 1141 -28.51 -35.14 1.59
CA THR A 1141 -27.50 -34.88 2.64
C THR A 1141 -26.09 -34.64 2.12
N CYS A 1142 -25.87 -34.67 0.79
CA CYS A 1142 -24.57 -34.52 0.09
C CYS A 1142 -23.40 -35.40 0.59
N LEU A 1143 -23.64 -36.26 1.57
CA LEU A 1143 -22.68 -37.17 2.16
C LEU A 1143 -22.76 -38.54 1.48
N PRO A 1144 -21.65 -39.30 1.41
CA PRO A 1144 -21.67 -40.67 0.92
C PRO A 1144 -22.57 -41.57 1.76
N ALA A 1145 -23.06 -42.66 1.17
CA ALA A 1145 -23.85 -43.66 1.87
C ALA A 1145 -23.15 -44.18 3.13
N GLY A 1146 -23.89 -44.27 4.24
CA GLY A 1146 -23.34 -44.66 5.54
C GLY A 1146 -24.25 -44.28 6.70
N VAL A 1147 -23.83 -44.64 7.90
CA VAL A 1147 -24.49 -44.22 9.14
C VAL A 1147 -23.63 -43.15 9.79
N TYR A 1148 -24.23 -42.02 10.12
CA TYR A 1148 -23.56 -40.86 10.69
C TYR A 1148 -24.15 -40.54 12.06
N CYS A 1149 -23.30 -40.14 13.00
CA CYS A 1149 -23.74 -39.66 14.31
C CYS A 1149 -24.19 -38.21 14.20
N ASP A 1150 -25.38 -37.88 14.69
CA ASP A 1150 -25.80 -36.50 14.86
C ASP A 1150 -25.01 -35.86 16.01
N VAL A 1151 -24.14 -34.91 15.64
CA VAL A 1151 -23.21 -34.27 16.58
C VAL A 1151 -23.88 -33.21 17.47
N ILE A 1152 -25.16 -32.94 17.27
CA ILE A 1152 -25.95 -32.10 18.17
C ILE A 1152 -26.48 -32.93 19.35
N SER A 1153 -27.19 -34.02 19.05
CA SER A 1153 -27.77 -34.88 20.09
C SER A 1153 -26.74 -35.78 20.78
N GLY A 1154 -25.53 -35.96 20.22
CA GLY A 1154 -24.48 -36.75 20.85
C GLY A 1154 -23.08 -36.54 20.28
N ASN A 1155 -22.20 -37.49 20.59
CA ASN A 1155 -20.80 -37.56 20.19
C ASN A 1155 -20.49 -38.94 19.57
N VAL A 1156 -19.51 -38.96 18.67
CA VAL A 1156 -18.84 -40.21 18.27
C VAL A 1156 -17.92 -40.64 19.40
N SER A 1157 -18.20 -41.78 20.01
CA SER A 1157 -17.38 -42.37 21.07
C SER A 1157 -16.03 -42.87 20.53
N ASN A 1158 -15.09 -43.12 21.45
CA ASN A 1158 -13.78 -43.70 21.10
C ASN A 1158 -13.87 -45.05 20.37
N ASN A 1159 -14.96 -45.80 20.57
CA ASN A 1159 -15.21 -47.08 19.92
C ASN A 1159 -15.87 -46.93 18.53
N GLY A 1160 -16.15 -45.70 18.10
CA GLY A 1160 -16.80 -45.40 16.83
C GLY A 1160 -18.31 -45.59 16.84
N GLU A 1161 -18.94 -45.61 18.02
CA GLU A 1161 -20.40 -45.66 18.20
C GLU A 1161 -20.96 -44.26 18.46
N CYS A 1162 -22.22 -44.01 18.06
CA CYS A 1162 -22.90 -42.75 18.34
C CYS A 1162 -23.61 -42.79 19.70
N THR A 1163 -23.40 -41.76 20.51
CA THR A 1163 -24.10 -41.60 21.81
C THR A 1163 -25.45 -40.88 21.70
N GLY A 1164 -25.76 -40.32 20.53
CA GLY A 1164 -27.02 -39.63 20.22
C GLY A 1164 -27.77 -40.30 19.06
N LYS A 1165 -28.55 -39.51 18.31
CA LYS A 1165 -29.26 -39.99 17.12
C LYS A 1165 -28.28 -40.36 16.02
N SER A 1166 -28.64 -41.36 15.20
CA SER A 1166 -27.89 -41.74 14.02
C SER A 1166 -28.71 -41.50 12.76
N VAL A 1167 -28.06 -41.02 11.70
CA VAL A 1167 -28.68 -40.73 10.40
C VAL A 1167 -28.17 -41.74 9.37
N HIS A 1168 -29.08 -42.47 8.74
CA HIS A 1168 -28.76 -43.39 7.66
C HIS A 1168 -28.86 -42.69 6.32
N VAL A 1169 -27.72 -42.50 5.66
CA VAL A 1169 -27.61 -41.94 4.31
C VAL A 1169 -27.57 -43.09 3.31
N GLY A 1170 -28.53 -43.10 2.38
CA GLY A 1170 -28.65 -44.11 1.34
C GLY A 1170 -27.61 -43.96 0.21
N PRO A 1171 -27.56 -44.94 -0.72
CA PRO A 1171 -26.70 -44.88 -1.92
C PRO A 1171 -26.94 -43.66 -2.82
N ASP A 1172 -28.14 -43.08 -2.77
CA ASP A 1172 -28.52 -41.87 -3.51
C ASP A 1172 -28.16 -40.56 -2.77
N GLY A 1173 -27.54 -40.66 -1.58
CA GLY A 1173 -27.15 -39.51 -0.75
C GLY A 1173 -28.31 -38.89 0.03
N LYS A 1174 -29.50 -39.50 0.01
CA LYS A 1174 -30.66 -39.05 0.79
C LYS A 1174 -30.72 -39.72 2.15
N ALA A 1175 -31.31 -39.02 3.12
CA ALA A 1175 -31.59 -39.58 4.43
C ALA A 1175 -32.93 -39.09 4.95
N MET A 1176 -33.58 -39.91 5.78
CA MET A 1176 -34.70 -39.45 6.60
C MET A 1176 -34.15 -38.56 7.70
N ILE A 1177 -34.56 -37.30 7.70
CA ILE A 1177 -34.23 -36.32 8.73
C ILE A 1177 -35.42 -36.24 9.68
N ASP A 1178 -35.17 -36.54 10.95
CA ASP A 1178 -36.17 -36.59 12.00
C ASP A 1178 -35.78 -35.72 13.20
N ILE A 1179 -36.32 -34.49 13.23
CA ILE A 1179 -36.20 -33.56 14.35
C ILE A 1179 -37.61 -33.32 14.91
N LYS A 1180 -37.85 -33.73 16.14
CA LYS A 1180 -39.14 -33.54 16.82
C LYS A 1180 -39.18 -32.17 17.47
N PHE A 1181 -40.36 -31.54 17.47
CA PHE A 1181 -40.59 -30.29 18.16
C PHE A 1181 -40.18 -30.34 19.65
N GLY A 1182 -40.42 -31.50 20.28
CA GLY A 1182 -40.07 -31.78 21.67
C GLY A 1182 -38.61 -32.19 21.94
N ASP A 1183 -37.75 -32.30 20.91
CA ASP A 1183 -36.32 -32.56 21.11
C ASP A 1183 -35.65 -31.43 21.91
N GLU A 1184 -34.54 -31.74 22.59
CA GLU A 1184 -33.72 -30.77 23.34
C GLU A 1184 -33.34 -29.56 22.46
N ASP A 1185 -32.94 -29.84 21.21
CA ASP A 1185 -32.49 -28.87 20.24
C ASP A 1185 -33.28 -29.04 18.92
N GLY A 1186 -33.62 -27.92 18.26
CA GLY A 1186 -34.27 -27.92 16.95
C GLY A 1186 -33.29 -27.99 15.78
N VAL A 1187 -32.15 -28.66 15.95
CA VAL A 1187 -31.07 -28.75 14.94
C VAL A 1187 -30.50 -30.16 14.91
N LEU A 1188 -30.13 -30.61 13.71
CA LEU A 1188 -29.40 -31.85 13.45
C LEU A 1188 -28.21 -31.53 12.57
N ALA A 1189 -27.04 -32.06 12.89
CA ALA A 1189 -25.84 -31.86 12.08
C ALA A 1189 -25.01 -33.15 11.96
N ILE A 1190 -24.59 -33.47 10.73
CA ILE A 1190 -23.71 -34.60 10.44
C ILE A 1190 -22.60 -34.15 9.50
N HIS A 1191 -21.40 -34.72 9.64
CA HIS A 1191 -20.24 -34.41 8.81
C HIS A 1191 -19.45 -35.67 8.43
N GLU A 1192 -18.53 -35.57 7.47
CA GLU A 1192 -17.76 -36.72 6.95
C GLU A 1192 -17.07 -37.54 8.06
N ASN A 1193 -16.52 -36.87 9.07
CA ASN A 1193 -15.86 -37.53 10.21
C ASN A 1193 -16.82 -38.07 11.28
N SER A 1194 -18.14 -37.87 11.15
CA SER A 1194 -19.15 -38.39 12.08
C SER A 1194 -19.67 -39.76 11.67
N ARG A 1195 -19.14 -40.33 10.58
CA ARG A 1195 -19.50 -41.65 10.07
C ARG A 1195 -19.07 -42.74 11.06
N ILE A 1196 -20.03 -43.55 11.51
CA ILE A 1196 -19.80 -44.65 12.44
C ILE A 1196 -19.62 -45.98 11.71
N ARG A 1197 -18.86 -46.90 12.32
CA ARG A 1197 -18.65 -48.24 11.75
C ARG A 1197 -19.93 -49.06 11.96
N SER A 1198 -20.51 -49.56 10.87
CA SER A 1198 -21.62 -50.51 10.95
C SER A 1198 -21.15 -51.79 11.63
N THR A 1199 -21.52 -51.97 12.89
CA THR A 1199 -21.55 -53.28 13.56
C THR A 1199 -22.88 -53.94 13.18
N HIS A 1200 -22.80 -54.94 12.30
CA HIS A 1200 -23.87 -55.88 11.93
C HIS A 1200 -25.16 -55.34 11.29
N PHE A 1201 -25.24 -55.44 9.96
CA PHE A 1201 -26.45 -55.91 9.27
C PHE A 1201 -26.09 -57.12 8.40
N ASN A 1202 -26.13 -58.28 9.04
CA ASN A 1202 -26.20 -59.59 8.39
C ASN A 1202 -27.21 -60.41 9.19
N LYS A 1203 -28.50 -60.14 8.99
CA LYS A 1203 -29.63 -61.09 9.00
C LYS A 1203 -30.97 -60.35 9.03
N LEU A 1204 -31.80 -60.76 8.06
CA LEU A 1204 -33.22 -60.47 7.79
C LEU A 1204 -33.52 -59.14 7.11
#